data_AF-A0A0B1TN98-F1
#
_entry.id   AF-A0A0B1TN98-F1
#
_cell.length_a   1.000
_cell.length_b   1.000
_cell.length_c   1.000
_cell.angle_alpha   90.00
_cell.angle_beta   90.00
_cell.angle_gamma   90.00
#
_symmetry.space_group_name_H-M   'P 1'
#
loop_
_entity.id
_entity.type
_entity.pdbx_description
1 polymer ?
#
loop_
_entity_poly.entity_id
_entity_poly.type
_entity_poly.pdbx_seq_one_letter_code
_entity_poly.pdbx_strand_id
1 'polypeptide(L)'
;MRFALLALVGVALAVHHTLDQVLLKPHTEYIFHFEGDVHSGIPLPTETEISRIEAYVHVQTPDDHNALLKLKDIRFATGKDERKETFKSIEDLKLRHVSKEHLELLELPVKFAYKNGMVSELQFHENDETWSKNVKRSIVNMLQLNLHKMGRTDETDMERYENVRDIKNDYFTATERTIEGECEVAYTIIKKKEDVTEVTKSVNFNKCTGRPFSKYNFRYLTECRDCKETNILEPSTVYTYLLEREGLKNVEVRSVYTVNVESQPVMKTEVRARMTLEETKQIGREIELRHGKKESLIYSNEVERNIEQFYMEGDDVEILPYERIQNKFEEVRKIIREIEETKEHKHETTHQLSRLVSLFRMCTMQELEMVHERIYRQAEIRIKKLIEHCLSIAGTKNTITHLLKHMKTENIETYRIVHLLKSIQETPYPSPKIVEELIQFTETEVVRRSPVVRQAVWLTLGSVMRGVVGYTKDEVITYEKDMHMRKERSELKHKYLHLFRKQYHEAETIYEKVLCLKWLANAGIDLSAYELEKIIMNKREELPVRMEAIDALRLLKEVMPRKIQSILMPIYKNRLEEPELRMAALVRIMHTLPQQPIIVQIISTMEREPNQQVAAFTYDLLKSFVHSTHTCYKKLAKEIQPLLTMTRYVRPERLLTSTYKYMPLFTENVLTGINMDFATIFGKNSVWPKELMMSLDTVFNGMWNKYLFQLGFSQQNIERLIEKITHKLVRMENEMTTVVRGRRIRESMNILKEIAKKLNIRPRVTDNKIPHVMLYLRYKDMDYAVLPINEKVIDELVEKYIREGRLERRELDLLFNRDPEFKLHTFTFLFETIKKIPTTLGLPVIFKTKMPTVMSAEGEFTMEKIMDGLRIHLNTEPSVVTTKVTEMRLWNPLFEQGVKIVGSIEARLPLDFVMDITYNKEFELKYNMKIPTDEKTLLRVMNRPVVFFRFLSGEKKYFHEAEQRTIMLPKWKRDNEKEKMFEFLGIKTVLRGNWLNKWNFRNLVLGEYDWEMVMIPTRDAPRKIQFVMNSGMIEKFRMERPELTQLFEKEFETEPTEDPREKPCDGILRASVLLA
;
A
#
# COMPACT_ATOMS: atom_id res chain seq x y z
N MET A 1 -65.21 -50.28 2.12
CA MET A 1 -64.85 -49.01 1.44
C MET A 1 -65.00 -47.75 2.29
N ARG A 2 -65.99 -47.63 3.21
CA ARG A 2 -66.11 -46.43 4.09
C ARG A 2 -65.02 -46.28 5.17
N PHE A 3 -64.42 -47.37 5.66
CA PHE A 3 -63.32 -47.31 6.64
C PHE A 3 -61.95 -46.94 6.04
N ALA A 4 -61.70 -47.27 4.76
CA ALA A 4 -60.44 -46.92 4.09
C ALA A 4 -60.36 -45.43 3.74
N LEU A 5 -61.49 -44.79 3.43
CA LEU A 5 -61.54 -43.33 3.19
C LEU A 5 -61.36 -42.52 4.48
N LEU A 6 -61.89 -42.99 5.62
CA LEU A 6 -61.68 -42.33 6.91
C LEU A 6 -60.23 -42.47 7.43
N ALA A 7 -59.57 -43.59 7.13
CA ALA A 7 -58.14 -43.75 7.42
C ALA A 7 -57.25 -42.88 6.53
N LEU A 8 -57.59 -42.70 5.24
CA LEU A 8 -56.87 -41.79 4.34
C LEU A 8 -57.09 -40.31 4.67
N VAL A 9 -58.28 -39.92 5.11
CA VAL A 9 -58.55 -38.55 5.61
C VAL A 9 -57.91 -38.34 6.99
N GLY A 10 -57.89 -39.37 7.85
CA GLY A 10 -57.22 -39.34 9.15
C GLY A 10 -55.69 -39.28 9.06
N VAL A 11 -55.07 -39.93 8.07
CA VAL A 11 -53.61 -39.84 7.81
C VAL A 11 -53.26 -38.57 7.03
N ALA A 12 -54.14 -38.05 6.16
CA ALA A 12 -53.94 -36.75 5.52
C ALA A 12 -54.07 -35.56 6.51
N LEU A 13 -54.87 -35.70 7.56
CA LEU A 13 -55.01 -34.69 8.62
C LEU A 13 -53.98 -34.84 9.76
N ALA A 14 -53.26 -35.97 9.86
CA ALA A 14 -52.32 -36.23 10.95
C ALA A 14 -50.84 -35.98 10.61
N VAL A 15 -50.50 -35.50 9.40
CA VAL A 15 -49.09 -35.29 8.97
C VAL A 15 -48.78 -33.82 8.58
N HIS A 16 -49.66 -32.86 8.87
CA HIS A 16 -49.35 -31.42 8.71
C HIS A 16 -49.68 -30.63 9.99
N HIS A 17 -48.97 -30.94 11.07
CA HIS A 17 -48.73 -29.98 12.15
C HIS A 17 -47.23 -29.66 12.21
N THR A 18 -46.67 -29.23 11.10
CA THR A 18 -45.54 -28.29 11.17
C THR A 18 -46.12 -26.99 11.69
N LEU A 19 -45.52 -26.40 12.73
CA LEU A 19 -45.84 -25.03 13.14
C LEU A 19 -45.58 -24.11 11.92
N ASP A 20 -46.61 -23.82 11.13
CA ASP A 20 -46.59 -22.72 10.16
C ASP A 20 -46.74 -21.42 10.95
N GLN A 21 -45.68 -21.04 11.68
CA GLN A 21 -45.62 -19.76 12.36
C GLN A 21 -45.38 -18.68 11.31
N VAL A 22 -46.49 -18.15 10.75
CA VAL A 22 -46.45 -17.08 9.74
C VAL A 22 -45.93 -15.80 10.40
N LEU A 23 -44.76 -15.33 9.95
CA LEU A 23 -44.06 -14.17 10.54
C LEU A 23 -44.87 -12.87 10.44
N LEU A 24 -45.47 -12.62 9.26
CA LEU A 24 -46.36 -11.50 8.97
C LEU A 24 -47.58 -12.06 8.23
N LYS A 25 -48.77 -11.88 8.78
CA LYS A 25 -50.04 -12.35 8.23
C LYS A 25 -50.48 -11.43 7.08
N PRO A 26 -51.18 -11.94 6.06
CA PRO A 26 -51.71 -11.12 4.97
C PRO A 26 -52.83 -10.20 5.45
N HIS A 27 -53.15 -9.18 4.65
CA HIS A 27 -54.15 -8.13 4.89
C HIS A 27 -53.97 -7.35 6.21
N THR A 28 -52.72 -7.22 6.66
CA THR A 28 -52.40 -6.63 7.97
C THR A 28 -51.38 -5.49 7.82
N GLU A 29 -51.50 -4.46 8.64
CA GLU A 29 -50.50 -3.40 8.81
C GLU A 29 -49.81 -3.58 10.16
N TYR A 30 -48.48 -3.65 10.12
CA TYR A 30 -47.61 -3.76 11.28
C TYR A 30 -46.86 -2.44 11.46
N ILE A 31 -46.88 -1.91 12.68
CA ILE A 31 -46.13 -0.71 13.04
C ILE A 31 -45.03 -1.15 13.99
N PHE A 32 -43.79 -1.09 13.51
CA PHE A 32 -42.61 -1.35 14.32
C PHE A 32 -41.94 -0.05 14.73
N HIS A 33 -41.47 0.01 15.96
CA HIS A 33 -40.51 1.02 16.39
C HIS A 33 -39.10 0.53 16.04
N PHE A 34 -38.37 1.33 15.26
CA PHE A 34 -37.03 1.01 14.79
C PHE A 34 -35.99 1.95 15.35
N GLU A 35 -34.90 1.38 15.84
CA GLU A 35 -33.73 2.10 16.35
C GLU A 35 -32.45 1.51 15.73
N GLY A 36 -31.65 2.35 15.07
CA GLY A 36 -30.37 1.97 14.48
C GLY A 36 -29.23 2.79 15.06
N ASP A 37 -28.34 2.14 15.81
CA ASP A 37 -27.18 2.73 16.46
C ASP A 37 -25.87 2.39 15.74
N VAL A 38 -25.01 3.39 15.61
CA VAL A 38 -23.64 3.26 15.12
C VAL A 38 -22.67 3.71 16.20
N HIS A 39 -21.90 2.77 16.72
CA HIS A 39 -20.83 3.01 17.70
C HIS A 39 -19.47 2.95 17.02
N SER A 40 -18.63 3.97 17.21
CA SER A 40 -17.25 3.98 16.71
C SER A 40 -16.26 4.28 17.83
N GLY A 41 -15.14 3.55 17.88
CA GLY A 41 -14.07 3.79 18.83
C GLY A 41 -13.01 2.69 18.86
N ILE A 42 -12.32 2.56 20.00
CA ILE A 42 -11.32 1.51 20.22
C ILE A 42 -11.92 0.33 21.01
N PRO A 43 -11.41 -0.90 20.88
CA PRO A 43 -11.95 -2.10 21.52
C PRO A 43 -11.53 -2.22 22.99
N LEU A 44 -11.62 -1.11 23.72
CA LEU A 44 -11.42 -1.00 25.17
C LEU A 44 -12.69 -0.39 25.79
N PRO A 45 -12.93 -0.57 27.10
CA PRO A 45 -14.05 0.03 27.81
C PRO A 45 -13.82 1.55 27.93
N THR A 46 -14.12 2.27 26.86
CA THR A 46 -14.06 3.72 26.74
C THR A 46 -15.38 4.21 26.14
N GLU A 47 -15.77 5.43 26.46
CA GLU A 47 -16.89 6.09 25.78
C GLU A 47 -16.71 6.05 24.27
N THR A 48 -17.70 5.51 23.57
CA THR A 48 -17.81 5.56 22.11
C THR A 48 -18.68 6.72 21.66
N GLU A 49 -18.40 7.22 20.46
CA GLU A 49 -19.33 8.11 19.77
C GLU A 49 -20.50 7.26 19.26
N ILE A 50 -21.73 7.71 19.50
CA ILE A 50 -22.96 7.05 19.03
C ILE A 50 -23.75 7.99 18.11
N SER A 51 -24.22 7.46 16.99
CA SER A 51 -25.27 8.08 16.18
C SER A 51 -26.46 7.15 16.10
N ARG A 52 -27.66 7.69 16.29
CA ARG A 52 -28.92 6.97 16.25
C ARG A 52 -29.82 7.51 15.16
N ILE A 53 -30.36 6.61 14.35
CA ILE A 53 -31.58 6.84 13.59
C ILE A 53 -32.75 6.12 14.27
N GLU A 54 -33.86 6.80 14.41
CA GLU A 54 -35.09 6.24 14.97
C GLU A 54 -36.26 6.54 14.04
N ALA A 55 -37.17 5.60 13.84
CA ALA A 55 -38.35 5.78 12.99
C ALA A 55 -39.44 4.77 13.34
N TYR A 56 -40.68 5.06 12.94
CA TYR A 56 -41.74 4.05 12.85
C TYR A 56 -41.76 3.43 11.46
N VAL A 57 -41.65 2.10 11.42
CA VAL A 57 -41.67 1.30 10.20
C VAL A 57 -43.06 0.74 10.02
N HIS A 58 -43.80 1.29 9.06
CA HIS A 58 -45.09 0.76 8.66
C HIS A 58 -44.88 -0.31 7.60
N VAL A 59 -45.26 -1.56 7.90
CA VAL A 59 -45.20 -2.69 6.98
C VAL A 59 -46.62 -3.15 6.69
N GLN A 60 -47.09 -2.96 5.46
CA GLN A 60 -48.37 -3.47 4.99
C GLN A 60 -48.14 -4.75 4.19
N THR A 61 -48.93 -5.79 4.44
CA THR A 61 -48.94 -7.05 3.69
C THR A 61 -50.28 -7.18 2.96
N PRO A 62 -50.44 -6.59 1.76
CA PRO A 62 -51.73 -6.65 1.05
C PRO A 62 -52.16 -8.07 0.70
N ASP A 63 -51.18 -8.94 0.42
CA ASP A 63 -51.38 -10.35 0.07
C ASP A 63 -50.31 -11.24 0.74
N ASP A 64 -50.23 -12.51 0.35
CA ASP A 64 -49.31 -13.53 0.88
C ASP A 64 -47.93 -13.57 0.18
N HIS A 65 -47.71 -12.73 -0.84
CA HIS A 65 -46.50 -12.70 -1.65
C HIS A 65 -45.78 -11.34 -1.63
N ASN A 66 -46.46 -10.26 -1.23
CA ASN A 66 -46.00 -8.89 -1.32
C ASN A 66 -46.16 -8.15 0.01
N ALA A 67 -45.17 -7.32 0.30
CA ALA A 67 -45.23 -6.37 1.40
C ALA A 67 -44.75 -4.99 0.93
N LEU A 68 -45.29 -3.94 1.55
CA LEU A 68 -44.85 -2.56 1.38
C LEU A 68 -44.34 -2.03 2.70
N LEU A 69 -43.22 -1.31 2.67
CA LEU A 69 -42.61 -0.67 3.82
C LEU A 69 -42.51 0.83 3.60
N LYS A 70 -42.88 1.60 4.63
CA LYS A 70 -42.73 3.07 4.68
C LYS A 70 -42.25 3.51 6.05
N LEU A 71 -41.29 4.44 6.09
CA LEU A 71 -40.81 5.07 7.32
C LEU A 71 -41.65 6.32 7.65
N LYS A 72 -41.88 6.56 8.94
CA LYS A 72 -42.51 7.77 9.48
C LYS A 72 -41.81 8.25 10.74
N ASP A 73 -42.00 9.53 11.05
CA ASP A 73 -41.49 10.22 12.23
C ASP A 73 -39.99 9.97 12.48
N ILE A 74 -39.20 10.16 11.42
CA ILE A 74 -37.78 9.88 11.44
C ILE A 74 -37.06 10.92 12.31
N ARG A 75 -36.34 10.44 13.33
CA ARG A 75 -35.50 11.23 14.22
C ARG A 75 -34.05 10.80 14.09
N PHE A 76 -33.14 11.77 14.21
CA PHE A 76 -31.70 11.50 14.22
C PHE A 76 -31.06 12.17 15.43
N ALA A 77 -30.25 11.41 16.16
CA ALA A 77 -29.59 11.89 17.37
C ALA A 77 -28.13 11.44 17.44
N THR A 78 -27.35 12.17 18.22
CA THR A 78 -25.90 11.96 18.38
C THR A 78 -25.53 12.07 19.84
N GLY A 79 -24.51 11.35 20.29
CA GLY A 79 -24.04 11.50 21.66
C GLY A 79 -22.91 10.56 22.02
N LYS A 80 -22.85 10.21 23.29
CA LYS A 80 -21.80 9.35 23.85
C LYS A 80 -22.42 8.18 24.59
N ASP A 81 -21.78 7.01 24.48
CA ASP A 81 -22.20 5.83 25.24
C ASP A 81 -21.01 5.00 25.73
N GLU A 82 -21.11 4.50 26.95
CA GLU A 82 -20.11 3.66 27.63
C GLU A 82 -20.19 2.18 27.22
N ARG A 83 -20.91 1.87 26.12
CA ARG A 83 -21.15 0.51 25.61
C ARG A 83 -21.91 -0.38 26.59
N LYS A 84 -22.98 0.13 27.21
CA LYS A 84 -23.92 -0.74 27.93
C LYS A 84 -24.67 -1.62 26.92
N GLU A 85 -25.14 -2.78 27.35
CA GLU A 85 -25.97 -3.66 26.51
C GLU A 85 -27.35 -3.03 26.22
N THR A 86 -27.77 -2.09 27.07
CA THR A 86 -29.05 -1.38 26.96
C THR A 86 -28.95 -0.15 26.06
N PHE A 87 -29.90 -0.02 25.12
CA PHE A 87 -30.11 1.21 24.34
C PHE A 87 -30.38 2.39 25.29
N LYS A 88 -29.65 3.50 25.12
CA LYS A 88 -29.97 4.77 25.81
C LYS A 88 -31.30 5.34 25.34
N SER A 89 -31.95 6.18 26.14
CA SER A 89 -33.12 6.93 25.68
C SER A 89 -32.68 7.95 24.63
N ILE A 90 -33.50 8.22 23.61
CA ILE A 90 -33.14 9.23 22.60
C ILE A 90 -33.14 10.64 23.20
N GLU A 91 -33.89 10.87 24.28
CA GLU A 91 -33.91 12.12 25.03
C GLU A 91 -32.57 12.43 25.69
N ASP A 92 -31.75 11.41 25.97
CA ASP A 92 -30.39 11.57 26.51
C ASP A 92 -29.37 11.92 25.41
N LEU A 93 -29.78 11.90 24.14
CA LEU A 93 -28.96 12.17 22.98
C LEU A 93 -29.27 13.55 22.40
N LYS A 94 -28.27 14.17 21.76
CA LYS A 94 -28.43 15.45 21.07
C LYS A 94 -29.12 15.22 19.73
N LEU A 95 -30.40 15.57 19.65
CA LEU A 95 -31.17 15.60 18.41
C LEU A 95 -30.51 16.53 17.37
N ARG A 96 -30.45 16.09 16.12
CA ARG A 96 -29.98 16.88 14.97
C ARG A 96 -31.12 16.99 13.96
N HIS A 97 -31.29 18.18 13.38
CA HIS A 97 -32.34 18.41 12.41
C HIS A 97 -31.93 17.92 11.02
N VAL A 98 -32.57 16.85 10.54
CA VAL A 98 -32.42 16.37 9.16
C VAL A 98 -33.16 17.30 8.20
N SER A 99 -32.59 17.57 7.01
CA SER A 99 -33.20 18.46 6.03
C SER A 99 -34.45 17.81 5.44
N LYS A 100 -35.39 18.65 5.01
CA LYS A 100 -36.66 18.17 4.43
C LYS A 100 -36.44 17.26 3.22
N GLU A 101 -35.50 17.62 2.33
CA GLU A 101 -35.14 16.82 1.15
C GLU A 101 -34.68 15.40 1.51
N HIS A 102 -33.84 15.25 2.54
CA HIS A 102 -33.36 13.94 2.97
C HIS A 102 -34.44 13.13 3.71
N LEU A 103 -35.32 13.80 4.47
CA LEU A 103 -36.47 13.15 5.12
C LEU A 103 -37.44 12.60 4.07
N GLU A 104 -37.78 13.40 3.05
CA GLU A 104 -38.68 13.00 1.96
C GLU A 104 -38.16 11.74 1.25
N LEU A 105 -36.85 11.62 1.00
CA LEU A 105 -36.24 10.42 0.41
C LEU A 105 -36.41 9.18 1.29
N LEU A 106 -36.13 9.29 2.60
CA LEU A 106 -36.26 8.16 3.53
C LEU A 106 -37.73 7.73 3.72
N GLU A 107 -38.66 8.67 3.63
CA GLU A 107 -40.10 8.42 3.72
C GLU A 107 -40.71 7.80 2.44
N LEU A 108 -39.98 7.76 1.32
CA LEU A 108 -40.46 7.08 0.11
C LEU A 108 -40.66 5.57 0.38
N PRO A 109 -41.75 4.97 -0.11
CA PRO A 109 -42.04 3.57 0.15
C PRO A 109 -41.18 2.60 -0.69
N VAL A 110 -41.08 1.36 -0.22
CA VAL A 110 -40.50 0.23 -0.96
C VAL A 110 -41.46 -0.95 -0.92
N LYS A 111 -41.67 -1.60 -2.07
CA LYS A 111 -42.38 -2.88 -2.16
C LYS A 111 -41.34 -4.00 -2.23
N PHE A 112 -41.60 -5.12 -1.59
CA PHE A 112 -40.75 -6.30 -1.68
C PHE A 112 -41.59 -7.57 -1.74
N ALA A 113 -41.12 -8.54 -2.52
CA ALA A 113 -41.73 -9.85 -2.56
C ALA A 113 -41.28 -10.63 -1.32
N TYR A 114 -42.25 -11.00 -0.49
CA TYR A 114 -42.05 -11.64 0.80
C TYR A 114 -42.91 -12.89 0.86
N LYS A 115 -42.25 -14.04 0.85
CA LYS A 115 -42.91 -15.34 0.93
C LYS A 115 -42.16 -16.19 1.92
N ASN A 116 -42.86 -16.85 2.83
CA ASN A 116 -42.24 -17.88 3.67
C ASN A 116 -41.05 -17.35 4.50
N GLY A 117 -41.12 -16.09 4.92
CA GLY A 117 -40.05 -15.41 5.65
C GLY A 117 -38.86 -14.96 4.78
N MET A 118 -38.91 -15.17 3.46
CA MET A 118 -37.82 -14.87 2.54
C MET A 118 -38.14 -13.69 1.63
N VAL A 119 -37.15 -12.83 1.41
CA VAL A 119 -37.23 -11.71 0.47
C VAL A 119 -36.55 -12.12 -0.84
N SER A 120 -37.26 -12.03 -1.96
CA SER A 120 -36.71 -12.40 -3.27
C SER A 120 -36.34 -11.20 -4.14
N GLU A 121 -37.17 -10.15 -4.15
CA GLU A 121 -36.98 -8.93 -4.93
C GLU A 121 -37.49 -7.69 -4.18
N LEU A 122 -36.87 -6.54 -4.44
CA LEU A 122 -37.32 -5.23 -3.97
C LEU A 122 -37.65 -4.34 -5.16
N GLN A 123 -38.63 -3.47 -4.98
CA GLN A 123 -39.04 -2.45 -5.92
C GLN A 123 -39.14 -1.12 -5.19
N PHE A 124 -38.19 -0.23 -5.47
CA PHE A 124 -38.13 1.09 -4.86
C PHE A 124 -38.98 2.10 -5.64
N HIS A 125 -39.28 3.22 -4.99
CA HIS A 125 -39.84 4.37 -5.67
C HIS A 125 -38.82 4.91 -6.71
N GLU A 126 -39.31 5.37 -7.86
CA GLU A 126 -38.48 5.84 -8.98
C GLU A 126 -37.49 6.95 -8.60
N ASN A 127 -37.93 7.92 -7.81
CA ASN A 127 -37.12 9.06 -7.33
C ASN A 127 -36.24 8.75 -6.11
N ASP A 128 -36.19 7.51 -5.63
CA ASP A 128 -35.41 7.18 -4.43
C ASP A 128 -33.90 7.14 -4.75
N GLU A 129 -33.07 7.64 -3.83
CA GLU A 129 -31.62 7.65 -3.99
C GLU A 129 -30.98 6.38 -3.40
N THR A 130 -29.89 5.92 -4.00
CA THR A 130 -29.24 4.64 -3.63
C THR A 130 -28.92 4.54 -2.13
N TRP A 131 -28.48 5.62 -1.47
CA TRP A 131 -28.18 5.60 -0.03
C TRP A 131 -29.44 5.35 0.82
N SER A 132 -30.57 5.97 0.46
CA SER A 132 -31.87 5.78 1.11
C SER A 132 -32.42 4.37 0.82
N LYS A 133 -32.31 3.90 -0.44
CA LYS A 133 -32.62 2.52 -0.80
C LYS A 133 -31.83 1.51 0.04
N ASN A 134 -30.53 1.74 0.28
CA ASN A 134 -29.69 0.85 1.09
C ASN A 134 -30.09 0.84 2.57
N VAL A 135 -30.50 1.98 3.15
CA VAL A 135 -31.10 2.00 4.50
C VAL A 135 -32.38 1.15 4.52
N LYS A 136 -33.26 1.28 3.53
CA LYS A 136 -34.49 0.47 3.43
C LYS A 136 -34.21 -1.02 3.24
N ARG A 137 -33.21 -1.39 2.42
CA ARG A 137 -32.73 -2.79 2.31
C ARG A 137 -32.35 -3.36 3.66
N SER A 138 -31.71 -2.55 4.50
CA SER A 138 -31.24 -2.99 5.81
C SER A 138 -32.40 -3.35 6.74
N ILE A 139 -33.46 -2.54 6.74
CA ILE A 139 -34.69 -2.78 7.51
C ILE A 139 -35.45 -3.98 6.94
N VAL A 140 -35.59 -4.08 5.61
CA VAL A 140 -36.21 -5.25 4.96
C VAL A 140 -35.45 -6.54 5.27
N ASN A 141 -34.10 -6.50 5.29
CA ASN A 141 -33.26 -7.65 5.63
C ASN A 141 -33.48 -8.12 7.08
N MET A 142 -33.86 -7.24 8.01
CA MET A 142 -34.25 -7.63 9.38
C MET A 142 -35.57 -8.41 9.43
N LEU A 143 -36.42 -8.32 8.41
CA LEU A 143 -37.65 -9.12 8.31
C LEU A 143 -37.39 -10.52 7.72
N GLN A 144 -36.21 -10.78 7.15
CA GLN A 144 -35.91 -12.05 6.49
C GLN A 144 -35.49 -13.15 7.48
N LEU A 145 -36.33 -14.17 7.62
CA LEU A 145 -36.12 -15.30 8.53
C LEU A 145 -36.64 -16.62 7.91
N ASN A 146 -35.74 -17.55 7.61
CA ASN A 146 -36.10 -18.84 7.01
C ASN A 146 -36.43 -19.90 8.07
N LEU A 147 -37.70 -20.18 8.32
CA LEU A 147 -38.11 -21.24 9.28
C LEU A 147 -38.45 -22.59 8.60
N HIS A 148 -38.49 -22.66 7.27
CA HIS A 148 -38.96 -23.86 6.54
C HIS A 148 -37.97 -25.04 6.52
N LYS A 149 -36.74 -24.82 6.98
CA LYS A 149 -35.74 -25.88 7.16
C LYS A 149 -35.73 -26.48 8.56
N MET A 150 -36.56 -25.95 9.46
CA MET A 150 -36.72 -26.50 10.80
C MET A 150 -37.16 -27.97 10.73
N GLY A 151 -36.46 -28.84 11.45
CA GLY A 151 -36.70 -30.29 11.47
C GLY A 151 -36.22 -31.03 10.22
N ARG A 152 -35.40 -30.44 9.34
CA ARG A 152 -34.75 -31.12 8.20
C ARG A 152 -33.23 -31.17 8.44
N THR A 153 -32.77 -32.19 9.15
CA THR A 153 -31.35 -32.49 9.32
C THR A 153 -30.84 -33.28 8.11
N ASP A 154 -29.61 -33.00 7.66
CA ASP A 154 -28.88 -33.76 6.62
C ASP A 154 -28.43 -35.15 7.12
N GLU A 155 -29.29 -35.85 7.88
CA GLU A 155 -29.04 -37.22 8.31
C GLU A 155 -29.76 -38.19 7.38
N THR A 156 -29.00 -39.16 6.86
CA THR A 156 -29.44 -40.23 5.97
C THR A 156 -30.76 -40.87 6.44
N ASP A 157 -31.67 -41.04 5.49
CA ASP A 157 -33.08 -41.46 5.59
C ASP A 157 -33.40 -42.82 6.29
N MET A 158 -32.75 -43.20 7.40
CA MET A 158 -33.02 -44.52 8.03
C MET A 158 -33.27 -44.56 9.54
N GLU A 159 -33.31 -43.45 10.27
CA GLU A 159 -33.64 -43.47 11.72
C GLU A 159 -34.76 -42.47 12.12
N ARG A 160 -35.72 -42.20 11.23
CA ARG A 160 -36.80 -41.21 11.46
C ARG A 160 -38.18 -41.78 11.79
N TYR A 161 -38.28 -43.06 12.12
CA TYR A 161 -39.49 -43.65 12.67
C TYR A 161 -39.19 -44.11 14.09
N GLU A 162 -39.28 -43.19 15.06
CA GLU A 162 -39.91 -43.48 16.38
C GLU A 162 -39.89 -42.30 17.39
N ASN A 163 -39.17 -41.20 17.18
CA ASN A 163 -39.14 -40.07 18.15
C ASN A 163 -39.53 -38.71 17.53
N VAL A 164 -40.80 -38.54 17.15
CA VAL A 164 -41.39 -37.27 16.63
C VAL A 164 -42.17 -36.52 17.70
N ARG A 165 -41.69 -36.54 18.95
CA ARG A 165 -42.26 -35.71 20.02
C ARG A 165 -41.12 -35.01 20.75
N ASP A 166 -41.15 -33.68 20.74
CA ASP A 166 -40.27 -32.75 21.47
C ASP A 166 -38.89 -32.40 20.88
N ILE A 167 -38.80 -32.00 19.61
CA ILE A 167 -37.65 -31.17 19.18
C ILE A 167 -37.86 -29.74 19.72
N LYS A 168 -37.42 -29.50 20.95
CA LYS A 168 -37.54 -28.18 21.63
C LYS A 168 -36.56 -27.13 21.09
N ASN A 169 -35.42 -27.58 20.57
CA ASN A 169 -34.36 -26.73 20.01
C ASN A 169 -33.87 -27.34 18.70
N ASP A 170 -33.50 -26.51 17.72
CA ASP A 170 -33.04 -26.95 16.41
C ASP A 170 -31.86 -26.11 15.90
N TYR A 171 -31.04 -26.69 15.03
CA TYR A 171 -29.88 -26.03 14.41
C TYR A 171 -29.73 -26.48 12.96
N PHE A 172 -29.57 -25.52 12.04
CA PHE A 172 -29.28 -25.82 10.64
C PHE A 172 -28.51 -24.69 9.97
N THR A 173 -27.92 -24.98 8.82
CA THR A 173 -27.27 -23.98 7.96
C THR A 173 -28.01 -23.82 6.64
N ALA A 174 -28.02 -22.60 6.10
CA ALA A 174 -28.60 -22.31 4.81
C ALA A 174 -27.79 -21.25 4.07
N THR A 175 -27.77 -21.30 2.73
CA THR A 175 -27.24 -20.19 1.94
C THR A 175 -28.33 -19.17 1.73
N GLU A 176 -28.08 -17.92 2.11
CA GLU A 176 -29.05 -16.83 1.98
C GLU A 176 -28.44 -15.59 1.35
N ARG A 177 -29.30 -14.85 0.63
CA ARG A 177 -29.02 -13.49 0.19
C ARG A 177 -29.27 -12.56 1.37
N THR A 178 -28.22 -11.92 1.85
CA THR A 178 -28.28 -10.86 2.88
C THR A 178 -27.86 -9.54 2.25
N ILE A 179 -28.09 -8.42 2.96
CA ILE A 179 -27.55 -7.13 2.53
C ILE A 179 -26.01 -7.15 2.36
N GLU A 180 -25.30 -7.97 3.12
CA GLU A 180 -23.83 -8.08 3.11
C GLU A 180 -23.29 -9.08 2.06
N GLY A 181 -24.18 -9.73 1.32
CA GLY A 181 -23.87 -10.67 0.24
C GLY A 181 -24.63 -12.00 0.32
N GLU A 182 -24.33 -12.88 -0.63
CA GLU A 182 -24.80 -14.28 -0.62
C GLU A 182 -23.86 -15.13 0.23
N CYS A 183 -24.33 -15.56 1.40
CA CYS A 183 -23.50 -16.20 2.43
C CYS A 183 -24.19 -17.41 3.06
N GLU A 184 -23.39 -18.36 3.54
CA GLU A 184 -23.87 -19.38 4.49
C GLU A 184 -24.25 -18.69 5.81
N VAL A 185 -25.46 -18.95 6.29
CA VAL A 185 -25.98 -18.50 7.58
C VAL A 185 -26.30 -19.71 8.44
N ALA A 186 -26.00 -19.61 9.73
CA ALA A 186 -26.31 -20.63 10.72
C ALA A 186 -27.48 -20.17 11.59
N TYR A 187 -28.46 -21.03 11.75
CA TYR A 187 -29.67 -20.81 12.55
C TYR A 187 -29.63 -21.65 13.82
N THR A 188 -30.05 -21.06 14.93
CA THR A 188 -30.31 -21.76 16.19
C THR A 188 -31.68 -21.34 16.69
N ILE A 189 -32.56 -22.30 16.90
CA ILE A 189 -33.93 -22.08 17.36
C ILE A 189 -34.05 -22.63 18.77
N ILE A 190 -34.50 -21.81 19.71
CA ILE A 190 -34.66 -22.16 21.12
C ILE A 190 -36.08 -21.81 21.56
N LYS A 191 -36.84 -22.81 21.98
CA LYS A 191 -38.17 -22.57 22.57
C LYS A 191 -38.04 -22.25 24.06
N LYS A 192 -38.22 -20.97 24.43
CA LYS A 192 -38.06 -20.49 25.82
C LYS A 192 -39.26 -20.80 26.70
N LYS A 193 -40.47 -20.56 26.19
CA LYS A 193 -41.77 -20.82 26.85
C LYS A 193 -42.72 -21.50 25.86
N GLU A 194 -43.92 -21.89 26.28
CA GLU A 194 -44.90 -22.52 25.37
C GLU A 194 -45.15 -21.70 24.09
N ASP A 195 -45.09 -20.37 24.21
CA ASP A 195 -45.45 -19.42 23.15
C ASP A 195 -44.33 -18.50 22.68
N VAL A 196 -43.13 -18.61 23.27
CA VAL A 196 -41.99 -17.72 22.95
C VAL A 196 -40.85 -18.54 22.38
N THR A 197 -40.50 -18.24 21.14
CA THR A 197 -39.40 -18.86 20.41
C THR A 197 -38.33 -17.81 20.12
N GLU A 198 -37.10 -18.07 20.54
CA GLU A 198 -35.93 -17.27 20.19
C GLU A 198 -35.21 -17.92 19.02
N VAL A 199 -34.93 -17.14 17.97
CA VAL A 199 -34.17 -17.61 16.81
C VAL A 199 -32.94 -16.74 16.65
N THR A 200 -31.76 -17.36 16.61
CA THR A 200 -30.49 -16.69 16.34
C THR A 200 -30.01 -17.04 14.94
N LYS A 201 -29.60 -16.03 14.18
CA LYS A 201 -29.03 -16.15 12.83
C LYS A 201 -27.64 -15.51 12.80
N SER A 202 -26.60 -16.29 12.52
CA SER A 202 -25.24 -15.77 12.37
C SER A 202 -24.74 -15.92 10.94
N VAL A 203 -24.07 -14.88 10.41
CA VAL A 203 -23.56 -14.88 9.03
C VAL A 203 -22.11 -15.37 8.99
N ASN A 204 -21.82 -16.36 8.15
CA ASN A 204 -20.46 -16.88 7.95
C ASN A 204 -19.75 -16.17 6.78
N PHE A 205 -19.00 -15.11 7.08
CA PHE A 205 -18.29 -14.32 6.07
C PHE A 205 -17.15 -15.04 5.34
N ASN A 206 -16.69 -16.18 5.85
CA ASN A 206 -15.68 -17.01 5.20
C ASN A 206 -16.29 -17.88 4.09
N LYS A 207 -17.62 -18.03 4.06
CA LYS A 207 -18.36 -18.83 3.07
C LYS A 207 -19.42 -17.96 2.38
N CYS A 208 -18.95 -16.95 1.65
CA CYS A 208 -19.80 -16.13 0.80
C CYS A 208 -19.35 -16.22 -0.66
N THR A 209 -20.29 -16.36 -1.59
CA THR A 209 -20.03 -16.46 -3.04
C THR A 209 -20.05 -15.11 -3.74
N GLY A 210 -20.77 -14.12 -3.19
CA GLY A 210 -20.89 -12.79 -3.77
C GLY A 210 -21.09 -11.70 -2.72
N ARG A 211 -20.01 -11.00 -2.37
CA ARG A 211 -20.03 -9.86 -1.44
C ARG A 211 -19.80 -8.55 -2.18
N PRO A 212 -20.53 -7.46 -1.85
CA PRO A 212 -20.26 -6.14 -2.42
C PRO A 212 -19.15 -5.48 -1.58
N PHE A 213 -17.89 -5.61 -1.97
CA PHE A 213 -16.79 -4.86 -1.35
C PHE A 213 -15.86 -4.34 -2.43
N SER A 214 -15.03 -3.36 -2.08
CA SER A 214 -13.99 -2.86 -2.99
C SER A 214 -12.66 -2.64 -2.28
N LYS A 215 -11.57 -2.77 -3.03
CA LYS A 215 -10.18 -2.60 -2.59
C LYS A 215 -9.44 -1.77 -3.64
N TYR A 216 -8.87 -0.64 -3.22
CA TYR A 216 -8.09 0.25 -4.08
C TYR A 216 -6.64 0.32 -3.64
N ASN A 217 -5.72 0.26 -4.62
CA ASN A 217 -4.28 0.45 -4.49
C ASN A 217 -3.55 -0.62 -3.65
N PHE A 218 -4.10 -1.84 -3.59
CA PHE A 218 -3.48 -3.07 -3.09
C PHE A 218 -2.61 -3.77 -4.15
N ARG A 219 -2.62 -3.33 -5.42
CA ARG A 219 -1.87 -3.94 -6.54
C ARG A 219 -0.36 -4.09 -6.41
N TYR A 220 0.29 -3.35 -5.50
CA TYR A 220 1.72 -3.47 -5.24
C TYR A 220 2.05 -4.55 -4.19
N LEU A 221 1.05 -5.08 -3.51
CA LEU A 221 1.22 -6.15 -2.54
C LEU A 221 1.40 -7.50 -3.24
N THR A 222 2.29 -8.30 -2.68
CA THR A 222 2.59 -9.68 -3.10
C THR A 222 1.70 -10.66 -2.32
N GLU A 223 1.31 -11.78 -2.94
CA GLU A 223 0.46 -12.78 -2.29
C GLU A 223 1.27 -13.84 -1.54
N CYS A 224 0.92 -14.05 -0.27
CA CYS A 224 1.47 -15.13 0.53
C CYS A 224 0.40 -16.21 0.73
N ARG A 225 0.50 -17.32 0.00
CA ARG A 225 -0.46 -18.45 0.09
C ARG A 225 -0.42 -19.18 1.44
N ASP A 226 0.76 -19.27 2.05
CA ASP A 226 0.98 -20.00 3.31
C ASP A 226 0.75 -19.11 4.55
N CYS A 227 0.60 -17.79 4.36
CA CYS A 227 0.20 -16.90 5.44
C CYS A 227 -1.30 -17.08 5.61
N LYS A 228 -1.77 -17.32 6.85
CA LYS A 228 -3.20 -17.19 7.14
C LYS A 228 -3.59 -15.78 6.69
N GLU A 229 -4.55 -15.67 5.77
CA GLU A 229 -5.10 -14.37 5.39
C GLU A 229 -5.74 -13.74 6.62
N THR A 230 -4.95 -13.00 7.40
CA THR A 230 -5.49 -12.13 8.43
C THR A 230 -6.09 -10.95 7.70
N ASN A 231 -7.37 -11.05 7.37
CA ASN A 231 -8.14 -9.92 6.92
C ASN A 231 -8.01 -8.83 7.98
N ILE A 232 -7.40 -7.70 7.63
CA ILE A 232 -7.16 -6.59 8.57
C ILE A 232 -8.48 -6.10 9.17
N LEU A 233 -9.57 -6.18 8.39
CA LEU A 233 -10.93 -5.84 8.79
C LEU A 233 -11.80 -7.09 8.79
N GLU A 234 -12.20 -7.53 9.98
CA GLU A 234 -13.04 -8.71 10.22
C GLU A 234 -14.46 -8.29 10.61
N PRO A 235 -15.47 -8.59 9.78
CA PRO A 235 -16.88 -8.42 10.12
C PRO A 235 -17.43 -9.64 10.87
N SER A 236 -18.39 -9.41 11.77
CA SER A 236 -19.19 -10.44 12.44
C SER A 236 -20.61 -9.92 12.61
N THR A 237 -21.61 -10.68 12.17
CA THR A 237 -23.02 -10.26 12.19
C THR A 237 -23.88 -11.36 12.79
N VAL A 238 -24.71 -10.99 13.78
CA VAL A 238 -25.68 -11.87 14.43
C VAL A 238 -27.03 -11.15 14.52
N TYR A 239 -28.11 -11.84 14.16
CA TYR A 239 -29.49 -11.42 14.34
C TYR A 239 -30.15 -12.30 15.41
N THR A 240 -30.94 -11.70 16.28
CA THR A 240 -31.72 -12.39 17.31
C THR A 240 -33.18 -11.98 17.15
N TYR A 241 -34.04 -12.97 16.90
CA TYR A 241 -35.47 -12.80 16.67
C TYR A 241 -36.22 -13.37 17.86
N LEU A 242 -37.24 -12.65 18.32
CA LEU A 242 -38.19 -13.12 19.32
C LEU A 242 -39.58 -13.23 18.68
N LEU A 243 -40.07 -14.47 18.63
CA LEU A 243 -41.35 -14.82 18.03
C LEU A 243 -42.36 -15.16 19.14
N GLU A 244 -43.57 -14.62 19.01
CA GLU A 244 -44.71 -14.90 19.90
C GLU A 244 -45.86 -15.55 19.10
N ARG A 245 -47.01 -15.80 19.75
CA ARG A 245 -48.21 -16.39 19.09
C ARG A 245 -48.64 -15.64 17.84
N GLU A 246 -48.48 -14.32 17.82
CA GLU A 246 -48.96 -13.47 16.74
C GLU A 246 -47.94 -13.25 15.60
N GLY A 247 -46.72 -13.78 15.74
CA GLY A 247 -45.65 -13.66 14.75
C GLY A 247 -44.41 -12.98 15.32
N LEU A 248 -43.79 -12.12 14.52
CA LEU A 248 -42.56 -11.42 14.87
C LEU A 248 -42.79 -10.30 15.89
N LYS A 249 -42.24 -10.42 17.11
CA LYS A 249 -42.38 -9.40 18.16
C LYS A 249 -41.18 -8.45 18.23
N ASN A 250 -39.97 -8.98 18.16
CA ASN A 250 -38.73 -8.20 18.24
C ASN A 250 -37.63 -8.80 17.37
N VAL A 251 -36.83 -7.94 16.73
CA VAL A 251 -35.59 -8.30 16.03
C VAL A 251 -34.48 -7.38 16.49
N GLU A 252 -33.36 -7.96 16.89
CA GLU A 252 -32.12 -7.24 17.16
C GLU A 252 -31.02 -7.76 16.26
N VAL A 253 -30.30 -6.85 15.59
CA VAL A 253 -29.09 -7.17 14.83
C VAL A 253 -27.89 -6.50 15.49
N ARG A 254 -26.81 -7.26 15.61
CA ARG A 254 -25.52 -6.80 16.09
C ARG A 254 -24.46 -7.15 15.05
N SER A 255 -23.90 -6.14 14.42
CA SER A 255 -22.78 -6.29 13.51
C SER A 255 -21.54 -5.55 14.03
N VAL A 256 -20.40 -6.23 14.03
CA VAL A 256 -19.14 -5.73 14.58
C VAL A 256 -18.06 -5.81 13.50
N TYR A 257 -17.44 -4.67 13.24
CA TYR A 257 -16.34 -4.51 12.31
C TYR A 257 -15.08 -4.18 13.10
N THR A 258 -14.14 -5.13 13.14
CA THR A 258 -12.94 -5.01 13.96
C THR A 258 -11.71 -4.94 13.08
N VAL A 259 -10.85 -3.96 13.36
CA VAL A 259 -9.51 -3.89 12.77
C VAL A 259 -8.53 -4.56 13.71
N ASN A 260 -7.91 -5.63 13.25
CA ASN A 260 -6.92 -6.39 14.01
C ASN A 260 -5.51 -6.05 13.53
N VAL A 261 -4.62 -5.81 14.49
CA VAL A 261 -3.17 -5.76 14.25
C VAL A 261 -2.50 -6.63 15.30
N GLU A 262 -1.65 -7.56 14.87
CA GLU A 262 -1.06 -8.61 15.75
C GLU A 262 -2.10 -9.49 16.47
N SER A 263 -3.22 -9.81 15.83
CA SER A 263 -4.36 -10.50 16.45
C SER A 263 -4.95 -9.77 17.67
N GLN A 264 -4.62 -8.49 17.85
CA GLN A 264 -5.20 -7.63 18.85
C GLN A 264 -6.09 -6.59 18.16
N PRO A 265 -7.32 -6.39 18.66
CA PRO A 265 -8.21 -5.42 18.06
C PRO A 265 -7.69 -4.01 18.42
N VAL A 266 -7.59 -3.13 17.43
CA VAL A 266 -7.13 -1.72 17.62
C VAL A 266 -8.21 -0.70 17.32
N MET A 267 -9.15 -1.01 16.41
CA MET A 267 -10.31 -0.17 16.14
C MET A 267 -11.55 -1.05 16.00
N LYS A 268 -12.70 -0.51 16.41
CA LYS A 268 -13.98 -1.20 16.38
C LYS A 268 -15.09 -0.24 15.97
N THR A 269 -15.90 -0.65 15.00
CA THR A 269 -17.19 -0.07 14.69
C THR A 269 -18.24 -1.13 14.94
N GLU A 270 -19.28 -0.78 15.68
CA GLU A 270 -20.38 -1.68 16.01
C GLU A 270 -21.68 -1.04 15.56
N VAL A 271 -22.43 -1.77 14.77
CA VAL A 271 -23.74 -1.38 14.27
C VAL A 271 -24.77 -2.24 15.00
N ARG A 272 -25.70 -1.61 15.71
CA ARG A 272 -26.82 -2.28 16.37
C ARG A 272 -28.10 -1.77 15.76
N ALA A 273 -29.05 -2.64 15.48
CA ALA A 273 -30.39 -2.18 15.15
C ALA A 273 -31.42 -3.05 15.85
N ARG A 274 -32.52 -2.43 16.26
CA ARG A 274 -33.63 -3.08 16.95
C ARG A 274 -34.94 -2.67 16.29
N MET A 275 -35.85 -3.62 16.19
CA MET A 275 -37.19 -3.42 15.66
C MET A 275 -38.21 -4.13 16.54
N THR A 276 -39.04 -3.37 17.24
CA THR A 276 -40.06 -3.88 18.18
C THR A 276 -41.47 -3.61 17.64
N LEU A 277 -42.32 -4.63 17.64
CA LEU A 277 -43.72 -4.48 17.22
C LEU A 277 -44.52 -3.73 18.29
N GLU A 278 -44.99 -2.53 17.92
CA GLU A 278 -45.84 -1.69 18.76
C GLU A 278 -47.31 -2.01 18.56
N GLU A 279 -47.74 -2.09 17.30
CA GLU A 279 -49.16 -2.15 16.97
C GLU A 279 -49.42 -2.95 15.68
N THR A 280 -50.55 -3.66 15.67
CA THR A 280 -51.04 -4.43 14.52
C THR A 280 -52.45 -3.94 14.18
N LYS A 281 -52.70 -3.57 12.93
CA LYS A 281 -53.98 -3.04 12.43
C LYS A 281 -54.42 -3.69 11.13
N GLN A 282 -55.69 -3.54 10.78
CA GLN A 282 -56.18 -3.82 9.43
C GLN A 282 -55.74 -2.72 8.47
N ILE A 283 -55.46 -3.07 7.21
CA ILE A 283 -55.03 -2.10 6.19
C ILE A 283 -56.21 -1.17 5.87
N GLY A 284 -56.11 0.10 6.27
CA GLY A 284 -57.12 1.12 5.97
C GLY A 284 -56.93 1.75 4.58
N ARG A 285 -55.74 2.27 4.30
CA ARG A 285 -55.33 2.81 2.99
C ARG A 285 -53.99 2.18 2.60
N GLU A 286 -53.94 1.61 1.41
CA GLU A 286 -52.72 1.01 0.88
C GLU A 286 -51.67 2.09 0.57
N ILE A 287 -50.41 1.78 0.84
CA ILE A 287 -49.28 2.63 0.50
C ILE A 287 -49.14 2.69 -1.03
N GLU A 288 -49.28 3.89 -1.59
CA GLU A 288 -49.08 4.11 -3.02
C GLU A 288 -47.58 4.07 -3.38
N LEU A 289 -47.22 3.23 -4.36
CA LEU A 289 -45.85 3.14 -4.89
C LEU A 289 -45.85 3.49 -6.38
N ARG A 290 -44.99 4.43 -6.79
CA ARG A 290 -44.61 4.59 -8.19
C ARG A 290 -43.53 3.58 -8.54
N HIS A 291 -43.88 2.63 -9.40
CA HIS A 291 -43.06 1.46 -9.72
C HIS A 291 -41.71 1.84 -10.35
N GLY A 292 -40.64 1.81 -9.56
CA GLY A 292 -39.27 1.86 -10.05
C GLY A 292 -38.75 0.49 -10.48
N LYS A 293 -37.42 0.41 -10.68
CA LYS A 293 -36.72 -0.80 -11.09
C LYS A 293 -36.74 -1.87 -9.99
N LYS A 294 -36.85 -3.14 -10.40
CA LYS A 294 -36.68 -4.29 -9.51
C LYS A 294 -35.20 -4.50 -9.22
N GLU A 295 -34.85 -4.65 -7.94
CA GLU A 295 -33.48 -4.73 -7.43
C GLU A 295 -33.35 -5.86 -6.38
N SER A 296 -32.10 -6.24 -6.07
CA SER A 296 -31.79 -7.26 -5.07
C SER A 296 -31.69 -6.68 -3.65
N LEU A 297 -31.77 -7.55 -2.63
CA LEU A 297 -31.55 -7.23 -1.22
C LEU A 297 -30.08 -6.89 -0.91
N ILE A 298 -29.15 -7.38 -1.73
CA ILE A 298 -27.71 -7.09 -1.58
C ILE A 298 -27.48 -5.58 -1.69
N TYR A 299 -26.57 -5.05 -0.87
CA TYR A 299 -26.18 -3.64 -0.90
C TYR A 299 -25.81 -3.18 -2.32
N SER A 300 -26.34 -2.02 -2.73
CA SER A 300 -26.03 -1.41 -4.02
C SER A 300 -24.81 -0.51 -3.94
N ASN A 301 -23.77 -0.83 -4.73
CA ASN A 301 -22.53 -0.06 -4.89
C ASN A 301 -22.63 1.05 -5.96
N GLU A 302 -23.83 1.48 -6.34
CA GLU A 302 -24.04 2.42 -7.46
C GLU A 302 -23.36 3.78 -7.24
N VAL A 303 -23.44 4.33 -6.02
CA VAL A 303 -22.76 5.59 -5.67
C VAL A 303 -21.25 5.44 -5.79
N GLU A 304 -20.70 4.36 -5.25
CA GLU A 304 -19.28 4.06 -5.32
C GLU A 304 -18.81 3.81 -6.75
N ARG A 305 -19.65 3.18 -7.59
CA ARG A 305 -19.39 2.98 -9.02
C ARG A 305 -19.33 4.30 -9.77
N ASN A 306 -20.29 5.21 -9.56
CA ASN A 306 -20.31 6.51 -10.23
C ASN A 306 -19.07 7.35 -9.84
N ILE A 307 -18.67 7.29 -8.56
CA ILE A 307 -17.43 7.92 -8.08
C ILE A 307 -16.20 7.33 -8.75
N GLU A 308 -16.12 6.00 -8.84
CA GLU A 308 -15.01 5.30 -9.46
C GLU A 308 -14.90 5.60 -10.96
N GLN A 309 -16.02 5.58 -11.68
CA GLN A 309 -16.09 5.94 -13.10
C GLN A 309 -15.66 7.40 -13.32
N PHE A 310 -16.13 8.35 -12.52
CA PHE A 310 -15.69 9.74 -12.61
C PHE A 310 -14.17 9.88 -12.39
N TYR A 311 -13.59 9.14 -11.44
CA TYR A 311 -12.14 9.15 -11.24
C TYR A 311 -11.37 8.55 -12.42
N MET A 312 -11.92 7.53 -13.08
CA MET A 312 -11.29 6.80 -14.19
C MET A 312 -11.47 7.47 -15.55
N GLU A 313 -12.61 8.11 -15.81
CA GLU A 313 -13.00 8.63 -17.12
C GLU A 313 -13.08 10.17 -17.15
N GLY A 314 -13.19 10.81 -15.98
CA GLY A 314 -13.30 12.25 -15.84
C GLY A 314 -14.72 12.74 -16.12
N ASP A 315 -14.81 13.88 -16.81
CA ASP A 315 -16.10 14.55 -17.09
C ASP A 315 -16.96 13.85 -18.16
N ASP A 316 -16.46 12.77 -18.79
CA ASP A 316 -17.13 12.05 -19.87
C ASP A 316 -18.22 11.05 -19.37
N VAL A 317 -18.45 11.01 -18.05
CA VAL A 317 -19.40 10.09 -17.41
C VAL A 317 -20.85 10.60 -17.46
N GLU A 318 -21.81 9.68 -17.40
CA GLU A 318 -23.24 10.02 -17.40
C GLU A 318 -23.68 10.81 -16.16
N ILE A 319 -23.10 10.50 -14.99
CA ILE A 319 -23.47 11.09 -13.70
C ILE A 319 -22.24 11.70 -13.06
N LEU A 320 -22.29 13.00 -12.77
CA LEU A 320 -21.24 13.72 -12.03
C LEU A 320 -21.51 13.63 -10.51
N PRO A 321 -20.78 12.78 -9.76
CA PRO A 321 -21.11 12.46 -8.37
C PRO A 321 -20.90 13.64 -7.40
N TYR A 322 -20.16 14.67 -7.81
CA TYR A 322 -19.78 15.82 -6.97
C TYR A 322 -20.41 17.14 -7.40
N GLU A 323 -21.42 17.11 -8.29
CA GLU A 323 -22.09 18.33 -8.77
C GLU A 323 -22.78 19.09 -7.63
N ARG A 324 -23.30 18.40 -6.62
CA ARG A 324 -23.93 19.03 -5.44
C ARG A 324 -22.94 19.81 -4.57
N ILE A 325 -21.63 19.57 -4.69
CA ILE A 325 -20.59 20.21 -3.87
C ILE A 325 -20.08 21.45 -4.59
N GLN A 326 -20.67 22.61 -4.29
CA GLN A 326 -20.38 23.86 -5.01
C GLN A 326 -19.16 24.62 -4.48
N ASN A 327 -18.81 24.47 -3.20
CA ASN A 327 -17.78 25.25 -2.52
C ASN A 327 -16.35 24.70 -2.66
N LYS A 328 -16.06 23.89 -3.70
CA LYS A 328 -14.76 23.22 -3.88
C LYS A 328 -13.63 24.24 -4.05
N PHE A 329 -13.85 25.27 -4.87
CA PHE A 329 -12.84 26.29 -5.19
C PHE A 329 -12.49 27.16 -3.98
N GLU A 330 -13.48 27.60 -3.19
CA GLU A 330 -13.27 28.40 -1.98
C GLU A 330 -12.45 27.64 -0.93
N GLU A 331 -12.72 26.35 -0.76
CA GLU A 331 -11.98 25.50 0.18
C GLU A 331 -10.54 25.24 -0.28
N VAL A 332 -10.31 25.04 -1.58
CA VAL A 332 -8.96 24.98 -2.15
C VAL A 332 -8.19 26.26 -1.84
N ARG A 333 -8.81 27.43 -2.07
CA ARG A 333 -8.21 28.73 -1.76
C ARG A 333 -7.91 28.89 -0.27
N LYS A 334 -8.82 28.46 0.61
CA LYS A 334 -8.65 28.54 2.07
C LYS A 334 -7.44 27.71 2.52
N ILE A 335 -7.38 26.44 2.09
CA ILE A 335 -6.29 25.53 2.47
C ILE A 335 -4.93 26.05 1.99
N ILE A 336 -4.86 26.59 0.78
CA ILE A 336 -3.60 27.11 0.23
C ILE A 336 -3.12 28.32 1.04
N ARG A 337 -4.01 29.24 1.43
CA ARG A 337 -3.66 30.37 2.29
C ARG A 337 -3.13 29.94 3.67
N GLU A 338 -3.78 28.94 4.28
CA GLU A 338 -3.30 28.41 5.58
C GLU A 338 -1.89 27.80 5.46
N ILE A 339 -1.59 27.13 4.34
CA ILE A 339 -0.24 26.57 4.08
C ILE A 339 0.78 27.69 3.83
N GLU A 340 0.39 28.75 3.13
CA GLU A 340 1.22 29.95 2.88
C GLU A 340 1.59 30.67 4.19
N GLU A 341 0.65 30.78 5.12
CA GLU A 341 0.89 31.38 6.45
C GLU A 341 1.83 30.52 7.32
N THR A 342 1.96 29.23 7.03
CA THR A 342 2.78 28.30 7.81
C THR A 342 4.22 28.24 7.28
N LYS A 343 5.14 29.00 7.90
CA LYS A 343 6.56 29.06 7.50
C LYS A 343 7.27 27.70 7.58
N GLU A 344 7.08 26.96 8.67
CA GLU A 344 7.67 25.64 8.87
C GLU A 344 6.70 24.50 8.58
N HIS A 345 7.16 23.45 7.92
CA HIS A 345 6.34 22.24 7.75
C HIS A 345 6.13 21.56 9.10
N LYS A 346 4.86 21.32 9.42
CA LYS A 346 4.39 20.58 10.60
C LYS A 346 3.40 19.50 10.18
N HIS A 347 3.05 18.62 11.11
CA HIS A 347 2.04 17.60 10.84
C HIS A 347 0.71 18.18 10.31
N GLU A 348 0.30 19.40 10.69
CA GLU A 348 -0.89 20.06 10.13
C GLU A 348 -0.79 20.28 8.61
N THR A 349 0.40 20.64 8.11
CA THR A 349 0.65 20.82 6.66
C THR A 349 0.37 19.54 5.89
N THR A 350 0.82 18.37 6.41
CA THR A 350 0.55 17.08 5.76
C THR A 350 -0.94 16.74 5.72
N HIS A 351 -1.68 17.12 6.76
CA HIS A 351 -3.13 16.92 6.82
C HIS A 351 -3.88 17.83 5.84
N GLN A 352 -3.50 19.11 5.76
CA GLN A 352 -4.04 20.08 4.80
C GLN A 352 -3.78 19.66 3.35
N LEU A 353 -2.56 19.27 3.01
CA LEU A 353 -2.23 18.76 1.68
C LEU A 353 -3.02 17.48 1.35
N SER A 354 -3.23 16.59 2.32
CA SER A 354 -4.09 15.41 2.12
C SER A 354 -5.57 15.76 1.89
N ARG A 355 -6.08 16.83 2.51
CA ARG A 355 -7.42 17.38 2.21
C ARG A 355 -7.47 17.94 0.80
N LEU A 356 -6.43 18.67 0.38
CA LEU A 356 -6.31 19.22 -0.97
C LEU A 356 -6.32 18.13 -2.05
N VAL A 357 -5.59 17.03 -1.84
CA VAL A 357 -5.66 15.83 -2.70
C VAL A 357 -7.09 15.30 -2.81
N SER A 358 -7.83 15.26 -1.68
CA SER A 358 -9.21 14.77 -1.67
C SER A 358 -10.16 15.71 -2.41
N LEU A 359 -9.93 17.03 -2.35
CA LEU A 359 -10.66 18.05 -3.12
C LEU A 359 -10.40 17.92 -4.63
N PHE A 360 -9.14 17.82 -5.03
CA PHE A 360 -8.78 17.69 -6.45
C PHE A 360 -9.34 16.43 -7.10
N ARG A 361 -9.52 15.34 -6.33
CA ARG A 361 -10.22 14.15 -6.84
C ARG A 361 -11.67 14.45 -7.23
N MET A 362 -12.32 15.43 -6.62
CA MET A 362 -13.72 15.78 -6.86
C MET A 362 -13.91 16.86 -7.94
N CYS A 363 -12.81 17.39 -8.51
CA CYS A 363 -12.87 18.51 -9.43
C CYS A 363 -13.12 18.07 -10.89
N THR A 364 -13.99 18.80 -11.57
CA THR A 364 -14.13 18.72 -13.04
C THR A 364 -12.96 19.41 -13.74
N MET A 365 -12.78 19.20 -15.03
CA MET A 365 -11.74 19.90 -15.81
C MET A 365 -11.91 21.42 -15.74
N GLN A 366 -13.14 21.92 -15.82
CA GLN A 366 -13.40 23.37 -15.75
C GLN A 366 -13.00 23.97 -14.39
N GLU A 367 -13.25 23.25 -13.30
CA GLU A 367 -12.87 23.68 -11.95
C GLU A 367 -11.35 23.67 -11.76
N LEU A 368 -10.66 22.65 -12.32
CA LEU A 368 -9.20 22.59 -12.31
C LEU A 368 -8.58 23.75 -13.10
N GLU A 369 -9.14 24.10 -14.26
CA GLU A 369 -8.72 25.29 -15.01
C GLU A 369 -8.94 26.58 -14.22
N MET A 370 -10.06 26.70 -13.51
CA MET A 370 -10.32 27.84 -12.63
C MET A 370 -9.30 27.96 -11.49
N VAL A 371 -8.96 26.84 -10.84
CA VAL A 371 -7.88 26.78 -9.83
C VAL A 371 -6.54 27.18 -10.45
N HIS A 372 -6.25 26.71 -11.67
CA HIS A 372 -5.00 27.01 -12.37
C HIS A 372 -4.83 28.52 -12.61
N GLU A 373 -5.84 29.15 -13.20
CA GLU A 373 -5.80 30.56 -13.58
C GLU A 373 -5.81 31.50 -12.36
N ARG A 374 -6.64 31.21 -11.36
CA ARG A 374 -6.90 32.13 -10.24
C ARG A 374 -6.05 31.88 -9.01
N ILE A 375 -5.48 30.70 -8.85
CA ILE A 375 -4.70 30.34 -7.64
C ILE A 375 -3.27 29.98 -8.05
N TYR A 376 -3.10 28.95 -8.88
CA TYR A 376 -1.77 28.43 -9.22
C TYR A 376 -0.88 29.50 -9.87
N ARG A 377 -1.36 30.25 -10.88
CA ARG A 377 -0.53 31.27 -11.56
C ARG A 377 -0.02 32.36 -10.62
N GLN A 378 -0.83 32.76 -9.64
CA GLN A 378 -0.53 33.82 -8.67
C GLN A 378 0.33 33.33 -7.50
N ALA A 379 0.40 32.01 -7.26
CA ALA A 379 1.10 31.44 -6.13
C ALA A 379 2.64 31.50 -6.25
N GLU A 380 3.30 31.50 -5.10
CA GLU A 380 4.76 31.38 -5.01
C GLU A 380 5.26 30.02 -5.49
N ILE A 381 6.55 29.93 -5.84
CA ILE A 381 7.15 28.72 -6.42
C ILE A 381 7.01 27.49 -5.51
N ARG A 382 7.10 27.66 -4.18
CA ARG A 382 6.93 26.58 -3.20
C ARG A 382 5.51 26.01 -3.25
N ILE A 383 4.51 26.88 -3.28
CA ILE A 383 3.09 26.49 -3.34
C ILE A 383 2.74 25.85 -4.68
N LYS A 384 3.27 26.39 -5.78
CA LYS A 384 3.14 25.78 -7.12
C LYS A 384 3.59 24.32 -7.12
N LYS A 385 4.79 24.03 -6.58
CA LYS A 385 5.31 22.66 -6.43
C LYS A 385 4.36 21.77 -5.61
N LEU A 386 3.84 22.25 -4.49
CA LEU A 386 2.92 21.48 -3.64
C LEU A 386 1.57 21.21 -4.33
N ILE A 387 1.03 22.18 -5.08
CA ILE A 387 -0.22 22.01 -5.86
C ILE A 387 -0.02 20.94 -6.94
N GLU A 388 1.08 21.01 -7.69
CA GLU A 388 1.41 20.02 -8.73
C GLU A 388 1.51 18.61 -8.16
N HIS A 389 2.16 18.45 -7.00
CA HIS A 389 2.22 17.16 -6.29
C HIS A 389 0.84 16.70 -5.82
N CYS A 390 -0.01 17.60 -5.31
CA CYS A 390 -1.36 17.23 -4.91
C CYS A 390 -2.21 16.77 -6.11
N LEU A 391 -2.06 17.40 -7.28
CA LEU A 391 -2.71 16.99 -8.53
C LEU A 391 -2.22 15.62 -9.00
N SER A 392 -0.90 15.37 -8.96
CA SER A 392 -0.34 14.07 -9.37
C SER A 392 -0.76 12.93 -8.44
N ILE A 393 -0.84 13.16 -7.13
CA ILE A 393 -1.28 12.18 -6.11
C ILE A 393 -2.82 11.97 -6.16
N ALA A 394 -3.59 12.99 -6.53
CA ALA A 394 -5.04 12.87 -6.70
C ALA A 394 -5.37 11.76 -7.69
N GLY A 395 -4.65 11.71 -8.82
CA GLY A 395 -4.57 10.54 -9.70
C GLY A 395 -5.84 10.25 -10.50
N THR A 396 -6.80 11.17 -10.58
CA THR A 396 -7.98 11.02 -11.45
C THR A 396 -7.63 11.37 -12.90
N LYS A 397 -8.43 10.90 -13.86
CA LYS A 397 -8.28 11.25 -15.28
C LYS A 397 -8.17 12.77 -15.46
N ASN A 398 -9.08 13.55 -14.88
CA ASN A 398 -9.07 15.01 -14.97
C ASN A 398 -7.76 15.63 -14.45
N THR A 399 -7.34 15.25 -13.24
CA THR A 399 -6.11 15.81 -12.63
C THR A 399 -4.85 15.46 -13.44
N ILE A 400 -4.78 14.25 -14.00
CA ILE A 400 -3.66 13.81 -14.83
C ILE A 400 -3.69 14.54 -16.17
N THR A 401 -4.83 14.61 -16.86
CA THR A 401 -4.97 15.34 -18.14
C THR A 401 -4.58 16.81 -17.97
N HIS A 402 -5.06 17.47 -16.91
CA HIS A 402 -4.68 18.85 -16.57
C HIS A 402 -3.17 19.00 -16.38
N LEU A 403 -2.55 18.11 -15.60
CA LEU A 403 -1.12 18.17 -15.32
C LEU A 403 -0.28 17.89 -16.59
N LEU A 404 -0.70 16.94 -17.43
CA LEU A 404 0.00 16.67 -18.70
C LEU A 404 -0.12 17.84 -19.69
N LYS A 405 -1.29 18.52 -19.75
CA LYS A 405 -1.45 19.76 -20.52
C LYS A 405 -0.49 20.84 -20.01
N HIS A 406 -0.43 21.02 -18.69
CA HIS A 406 0.45 21.97 -18.04
C HIS A 406 1.94 21.71 -18.33
N MET A 407 2.39 20.45 -18.28
CA MET A 407 3.76 20.06 -18.66
C MET A 407 4.11 20.33 -20.13
N LYS A 408 3.11 20.39 -21.02
CA LYS A 408 3.32 20.71 -22.45
C LYS A 408 3.45 22.21 -22.70
N THR A 409 2.65 23.03 -22.00
CA THR A 409 2.47 24.46 -22.30
C THR A 409 3.38 25.37 -21.51
N GLU A 410 3.74 25.00 -20.28
CA GLU A 410 4.59 25.81 -19.41
C GLU A 410 6.03 25.26 -19.36
N ASN A 411 6.99 26.16 -19.12
CA ASN A 411 8.39 25.78 -18.98
C ASN A 411 8.65 25.18 -17.59
N ILE A 412 8.30 23.91 -17.41
CA ILE A 412 8.54 23.15 -16.18
C ILE A 412 9.93 22.48 -16.26
N GLU A 413 10.69 22.56 -15.17
CA GLU A 413 12.01 21.94 -15.08
C GLU A 413 11.93 20.40 -15.24
N THR A 414 12.91 19.82 -15.93
CA THR A 414 12.93 18.37 -16.28
C THR A 414 12.75 17.46 -15.05
N TYR A 415 13.44 17.75 -13.94
CA TYR A 415 13.36 16.93 -12.74
C TYR A 415 11.97 16.96 -12.10
N ARG A 416 11.24 18.09 -12.21
CA ARG A 416 9.88 18.24 -11.70
C ARG A 416 8.91 17.38 -12.50
N ILE A 417 8.99 17.45 -13.84
CA ILE A 417 8.20 16.58 -14.74
C ILE A 417 8.39 15.11 -14.38
N VAL A 418 9.65 14.69 -14.21
CA VAL A 418 9.98 13.32 -13.81
C VAL A 418 9.33 12.95 -12.48
N HIS A 419 9.46 13.79 -11.45
CA HIS A 419 8.87 13.52 -10.14
C HIS A 419 7.33 13.43 -10.18
N LEU A 420 6.68 14.29 -10.96
CA LEU A 420 5.22 14.27 -11.14
C LEU A 420 4.76 12.99 -11.84
N LEU A 421 5.44 12.57 -12.91
CA LEU A 421 5.18 11.29 -13.58
C LEU A 421 5.37 10.09 -12.62
N LYS A 422 6.41 10.14 -11.79
CA LYS A 422 6.63 9.09 -10.77
C LYS A 422 5.54 9.06 -9.71
N SER A 423 4.91 10.18 -9.41
CA SER A 423 3.73 10.20 -8.52
C SER A 423 2.49 9.61 -9.21
N ILE A 424 2.29 9.89 -10.52
CA ILE A 424 1.20 9.31 -11.33
C ILE A 424 1.31 7.78 -11.39
N GLN A 425 2.53 7.23 -11.32
CA GLN A 425 2.79 5.79 -11.26
C GLN A 425 1.96 5.08 -10.17
N GLU A 426 1.64 5.78 -9.08
CA GLU A 426 0.92 5.27 -7.91
C GLU A 426 -0.58 5.62 -7.90
N THR A 427 -1.14 6.08 -9.02
CA THR A 427 -2.53 6.54 -9.12
C THR A 427 -3.54 5.48 -8.65
N PRO A 428 -4.34 5.71 -7.59
CA PRO A 428 -5.28 4.70 -7.07
C PRO A 428 -6.35 4.23 -8.06
N TYR A 429 -6.58 4.95 -9.15
CA TYR A 429 -7.67 4.74 -10.12
C TYR A 429 -7.11 4.59 -11.55
N PRO A 430 -6.32 3.54 -11.84
CA PRO A 430 -5.80 3.30 -13.18
C PRO A 430 -6.95 3.05 -14.17
N SER A 431 -6.88 3.66 -15.37
CA SER A 431 -7.92 3.49 -16.39
C SER A 431 -7.35 3.47 -17.81
N PRO A 432 -8.06 2.87 -18.79
CA PRO A 432 -7.66 2.92 -20.20
C PRO A 432 -7.50 4.35 -20.73
N LYS A 433 -8.36 5.28 -20.28
CA LYS A 433 -8.32 6.70 -20.67
C LYS A 433 -7.03 7.38 -20.18
N ILE A 434 -6.61 7.13 -18.94
CA ILE A 434 -5.33 7.64 -18.40
C ILE A 434 -4.15 7.07 -19.20
N VAL A 435 -4.20 5.78 -19.57
CA VAL A 435 -3.16 5.16 -20.42
C VAL A 435 -3.09 5.87 -21.78
N GLU A 436 -4.23 6.20 -22.40
CA GLU A 436 -4.28 6.90 -23.68
C GLU A 436 -3.70 8.33 -23.59
N GLU A 437 -4.02 9.07 -22.54
CA GLU A 437 -3.46 10.40 -22.27
C GLU A 437 -1.93 10.36 -22.12
N LEU A 438 -1.42 9.35 -21.40
CA LEU A 438 0.03 9.15 -21.27
C LEU A 438 0.68 8.75 -22.59
N ILE A 439 0.05 7.90 -23.41
CA ILE A 439 0.54 7.56 -24.75
C ILE A 439 0.62 8.82 -25.62
N GLN A 440 -0.41 9.64 -25.66
CA GLN A 440 -0.39 10.91 -26.39
C GLN A 440 0.71 11.85 -25.88
N PHE A 441 0.96 11.86 -24.56
CA PHE A 441 2.05 12.64 -23.98
C PHE A 441 3.42 12.18 -24.48
N THR A 442 3.64 10.88 -24.74
CA THR A 442 4.93 10.36 -25.25
C THR A 442 5.33 10.95 -26.60
N GLU A 443 4.36 11.40 -27.41
CA GLU A 443 4.61 11.93 -28.76
C GLU A 443 5.00 13.41 -28.76
N THR A 444 4.98 14.06 -27.58
CA THR A 444 5.25 15.49 -27.46
C THR A 444 6.73 15.85 -27.53
N GLU A 445 7.02 17.10 -27.87
CA GLU A 445 8.38 17.62 -28.00
C GLU A 445 9.16 17.58 -26.67
N VAL A 446 8.47 17.81 -25.54
CA VAL A 446 9.06 17.73 -24.19
C VAL A 446 9.64 16.34 -23.92
N VAL A 447 8.94 15.30 -24.37
CA VAL A 447 9.38 13.90 -24.22
C VAL A 447 10.50 13.57 -25.20
N ARG A 448 10.40 14.02 -26.45
CA ARG A 448 11.41 13.77 -27.49
C ARG A 448 12.76 14.42 -27.16
N ARG A 449 12.76 15.61 -26.57
CA ARG A 449 13.98 16.34 -26.19
C ARG A 449 14.72 15.76 -24.99
N SER A 450 14.02 15.09 -24.08
CA SER A 450 14.59 14.65 -22.80
C SER A 450 14.51 13.13 -22.63
N PRO A 451 15.63 12.41 -22.76
CA PRO A 451 15.68 10.96 -22.53
C PRO A 451 15.21 10.55 -21.13
N VAL A 452 15.42 11.42 -20.13
CA VAL A 452 15.00 11.19 -18.75
C VAL A 452 13.49 11.26 -18.61
N VAL A 453 12.83 12.24 -19.26
CA VAL A 453 11.37 12.33 -19.30
C VAL A 453 10.79 11.15 -20.09
N ARG A 454 11.38 10.81 -21.25
CA ARG A 454 10.98 9.64 -22.06
C ARG A 454 10.94 8.38 -21.22
N GLN A 455 12.00 8.09 -20.49
CA GLN A 455 12.03 6.96 -19.56
C GLN A 455 10.94 7.07 -18.49
N ALA A 456 10.81 8.23 -17.84
CA ALA A 456 9.85 8.40 -16.75
C ALA A 456 8.42 8.11 -17.21
N VAL A 457 8.01 8.63 -18.38
CA VAL A 457 6.68 8.41 -18.95
C VAL A 457 6.46 6.93 -19.28
N TRP A 458 7.39 6.25 -19.98
CA TRP A 458 7.21 4.84 -20.34
C TRP A 458 7.12 3.92 -19.10
N LEU A 459 7.96 4.14 -18.09
CA LEU A 459 7.88 3.36 -16.84
C LEU A 459 6.58 3.60 -16.07
N THR A 460 6.08 4.84 -16.10
CA THR A 460 4.78 5.23 -15.53
C THR A 460 3.64 4.55 -16.29
N LEU A 461 3.68 4.59 -17.62
CA LEU A 461 2.71 3.96 -18.50
C LEU A 461 2.58 2.45 -18.21
N GLY A 462 3.70 1.75 -18.11
CA GLY A 462 3.71 0.33 -17.73
C GLY A 462 3.02 0.08 -16.39
N SER A 463 3.29 0.91 -15.38
CA SER A 463 2.68 0.75 -14.06
C SER A 463 1.16 1.01 -14.07
N VAL A 464 0.70 2.01 -14.83
CA VAL A 464 -0.75 2.28 -14.98
C VAL A 464 -1.42 1.13 -15.75
N MET A 465 -0.79 0.63 -16.83
CA MET A 465 -1.28 -0.53 -17.57
C MET A 465 -1.46 -1.77 -16.68
N ARG A 466 -0.57 -2.00 -15.70
CA ARG A 466 -0.75 -3.09 -14.72
C ARG A 466 -2.05 -2.96 -13.95
N GLY A 467 -2.42 -1.74 -13.56
CA GLY A 467 -3.69 -1.48 -12.89
C GLY A 467 -4.92 -1.78 -13.76
N VAL A 468 -4.80 -1.62 -15.09
CA VAL A 468 -5.90 -1.86 -16.04
C VAL A 468 -6.01 -3.33 -16.45
N VAL A 469 -4.89 -3.98 -16.80
CA VAL A 469 -4.90 -5.33 -17.39
C VAL A 469 -4.16 -6.39 -16.58
N GLY A 470 -3.34 -6.02 -15.60
CA GLY A 470 -2.53 -6.93 -14.80
C GLY A 470 -3.33 -7.69 -13.74
N TYR A 471 -2.84 -8.86 -13.32
CA TYR A 471 -3.41 -9.59 -12.19
C TYR A 471 -2.96 -8.90 -10.89
N THR A 472 -3.89 -8.39 -10.09
CA THR A 472 -3.61 -7.59 -8.90
C THR A 472 -4.61 -7.90 -7.79
N LYS A 473 -4.34 -7.43 -6.57
CA LYS A 473 -5.22 -7.53 -5.40
C LYS A 473 -6.25 -6.39 -5.30
N ASP A 474 -6.33 -5.52 -6.30
CA ASP A 474 -7.37 -4.51 -6.38
C ASP A 474 -8.70 -5.18 -6.74
N GLU A 475 -9.77 -4.72 -6.11
CA GLU A 475 -11.14 -5.21 -6.31
C GLU A 475 -11.99 -3.98 -6.63
N VAL A 476 -12.09 -3.70 -7.91
CA VAL A 476 -12.66 -2.47 -8.48
C VAL A 476 -14.08 -2.78 -8.97
N ILE A 477 -15.03 -1.91 -8.66
CA ILE A 477 -16.48 -2.20 -8.83
C ILE A 477 -16.86 -2.33 -10.31
N THR A 478 -16.20 -1.56 -11.18
CA THR A 478 -16.49 -1.50 -12.62
C THR A 478 -15.97 -2.74 -13.36
N TYR A 479 -14.98 -3.46 -12.82
CA TYR A 479 -14.39 -4.63 -13.48
C TYR A 479 -15.01 -5.96 -13.05
N GLU A 480 -15.84 -5.96 -12.01
CA GLU A 480 -16.44 -7.19 -11.49
C GLU A 480 -17.79 -7.52 -12.15
N LYS A 481 -17.78 -8.67 -12.85
CA LYS A 481 -18.92 -9.60 -13.13
C LYS A 481 -19.53 -9.64 -14.52
N ASP A 482 -19.10 -8.85 -15.49
CA ASP A 482 -19.64 -8.96 -16.86
C ASP A 482 -18.72 -9.70 -17.85
N MET A 483 -19.29 -10.61 -18.63
CA MET A 483 -18.56 -11.36 -19.67
C MET A 483 -17.98 -10.40 -20.73
N HIS A 484 -18.70 -9.30 -21.00
CA HIS A 484 -18.27 -8.23 -21.90
C HIS A 484 -16.95 -7.57 -21.43
N MET A 485 -16.82 -7.28 -20.13
CA MET A 485 -15.62 -6.62 -19.59
C MET A 485 -14.38 -7.51 -19.63
N ARG A 486 -14.53 -8.84 -19.53
CA ARG A 486 -13.41 -9.79 -19.73
C ARG A 486 -12.89 -9.76 -21.15
N LYS A 487 -13.79 -9.63 -22.13
CA LYS A 487 -13.43 -9.51 -23.55
C LYS A 487 -12.68 -8.19 -23.81
N GLU A 488 -13.21 -7.08 -23.32
CA GLU A 488 -12.56 -5.76 -23.43
C GLU A 488 -11.15 -5.75 -22.83
N ARG A 489 -10.99 -6.32 -21.62
CA ARG A 489 -9.66 -6.46 -20.99
C ARG A 489 -8.70 -7.29 -21.84
N SER A 490 -9.19 -8.36 -22.48
CA SER A 490 -8.38 -9.16 -23.40
C SER A 490 -7.95 -8.34 -24.61
N GLU A 491 -8.84 -7.55 -25.20
CA GLU A 491 -8.54 -6.66 -26.32
C GLU A 491 -7.49 -5.59 -25.93
N LEU A 492 -7.60 -5.00 -24.73
CA LEU A 492 -6.62 -4.07 -24.19
C LEU A 492 -5.23 -4.72 -24.01
N LYS A 493 -5.15 -5.96 -23.53
CA LYS A 493 -3.88 -6.70 -23.45
C LYS A 493 -3.22 -6.82 -24.82
N HIS A 494 -3.98 -7.17 -25.85
CA HIS A 494 -3.46 -7.26 -27.22
C HIS A 494 -3.03 -5.90 -27.77
N LYS A 495 -3.80 -4.83 -27.51
CA LYS A 495 -3.45 -3.44 -27.88
C LYS A 495 -2.13 -3.01 -27.26
N TYR A 496 -1.94 -3.25 -25.96
CA TYR A 496 -0.71 -2.87 -25.25
C TYR A 496 0.49 -3.71 -25.68
N LEU A 497 0.30 -5.01 -25.96
CA LEU A 497 1.36 -5.85 -26.52
C LEU A 497 1.73 -5.46 -27.95
N HIS A 498 0.78 -5.03 -28.76
CA HIS A 498 1.07 -4.49 -30.08
C HIS A 498 1.94 -3.24 -29.98
N LEU A 499 1.62 -2.33 -29.05
CA LEU A 499 2.46 -1.16 -28.76
C LEU A 499 3.88 -1.57 -28.34
N PHE A 500 4.02 -2.57 -27.47
CA PHE A 500 5.32 -3.13 -27.10
C PHE A 500 6.10 -3.63 -28.31
N ARG A 501 5.47 -4.46 -29.15
CA ARG A 501 6.13 -4.99 -30.35
C ARG A 501 6.62 -3.85 -31.24
N LYS A 502 5.78 -2.86 -31.52
CA LYS A 502 6.17 -1.70 -32.33
C LYS A 502 7.40 -1.00 -31.75
N GLN A 503 7.36 -0.61 -30.47
CA GLN A 503 8.47 0.10 -29.82
C GLN A 503 9.75 -0.75 -29.71
N TYR A 504 9.63 -2.05 -29.47
CA TYR A 504 10.79 -2.94 -29.38
C TYR A 504 11.47 -3.16 -30.74
N HIS A 505 10.71 -3.22 -31.84
CA HIS A 505 11.28 -3.36 -33.20
C HIS A 505 11.92 -2.06 -33.68
N GLU A 506 11.39 -0.90 -33.28
CA GLU A 506 11.95 0.42 -33.58
C GLU A 506 13.20 0.74 -32.74
N ALA A 507 13.46 -0.02 -31.65
CA ALA A 507 14.58 0.22 -30.75
C ALA A 507 15.93 -0.26 -31.34
N GLU A 508 16.83 0.68 -31.59
CA GLU A 508 18.15 0.40 -32.15
C GLU A 508 19.21 0.13 -31.08
N THR A 509 19.07 0.76 -29.91
CA THR A 509 20.07 0.69 -28.83
C THR A 509 19.71 -0.34 -27.76
N ILE A 510 20.73 -0.88 -27.09
CA ILE A 510 20.54 -1.78 -25.93
C ILE A 510 19.65 -1.12 -24.87
N TYR A 511 19.87 0.17 -24.60
CA TYR A 511 19.09 0.92 -23.62
C TYR A 511 17.61 1.04 -24.00
N GLU A 512 17.29 1.29 -25.27
CA GLU A 512 15.90 1.38 -25.72
C GLU A 512 15.17 0.05 -25.63
N LYS A 513 15.85 -1.04 -26.01
CA LYS A 513 15.31 -2.40 -25.81
C LYS A 513 15.09 -2.72 -24.34
N VAL A 514 16.04 -2.37 -23.48
CA VAL A 514 15.93 -2.54 -22.02
C VAL A 514 14.79 -1.70 -21.44
N LEU A 515 14.64 -0.43 -21.87
CA LEU A 515 13.53 0.41 -21.45
C LEU A 515 12.18 -0.20 -21.87
N CYS A 516 12.11 -0.75 -23.09
CA CYS A 516 10.92 -1.45 -23.57
C CYS A 516 10.55 -2.64 -22.68
N LEU A 517 11.55 -3.46 -22.32
CA LEU A 517 11.36 -4.61 -21.44
C LEU A 517 10.96 -4.17 -20.02
N LYS A 518 11.52 -3.09 -19.49
CA LYS A 518 11.21 -2.58 -18.15
C LYS A 518 9.79 -2.04 -18.02
N TRP A 519 9.30 -1.30 -19.00
CA TRP A 519 7.90 -0.86 -18.92
C TRP A 519 6.92 -2.02 -19.15
N LEU A 520 7.26 -2.99 -20.02
CA LEU A 520 6.47 -4.22 -20.16
C LEU A 520 6.46 -5.02 -18.85
N ALA A 521 7.61 -5.07 -18.17
CA ALA A 521 7.75 -5.71 -16.87
C ALA A 521 6.90 -5.02 -15.79
N ASN A 522 6.85 -3.68 -15.77
CA ASN A 522 5.93 -2.93 -14.90
C ASN A 522 4.47 -3.26 -15.23
N ALA A 523 4.12 -3.43 -16.51
CA ALA A 523 2.76 -3.74 -16.95
C ALA A 523 2.29 -5.14 -16.53
N GLY A 524 3.20 -6.11 -16.41
CA GLY A 524 2.88 -7.45 -15.91
C GLY A 524 1.78 -8.16 -16.73
N ILE A 525 1.78 -7.97 -18.06
CA ILE A 525 0.79 -8.56 -18.96
C ILE A 525 1.08 -10.06 -19.08
N ASP A 526 0.15 -10.91 -18.69
CA ASP A 526 0.28 -12.37 -18.77
C ASP A 526 0.59 -12.89 -20.19
N LEU A 527 -0.08 -12.35 -21.21
CA LEU A 527 0.16 -12.68 -22.62
C LEU A 527 1.59 -12.33 -23.10
N SER A 528 2.32 -11.48 -22.37
CA SER A 528 3.70 -11.09 -22.73
C SER A 528 4.70 -12.23 -22.60
N ALA A 529 4.39 -13.29 -21.83
CA ALA A 529 5.32 -14.39 -21.57
C ALA A 529 5.83 -15.06 -22.86
N TYR A 530 5.01 -15.13 -23.91
CA TYR A 530 5.42 -15.67 -25.21
C TYR A 530 6.44 -14.79 -25.93
N GLU A 531 6.28 -13.47 -25.90
CA GLU A 531 7.24 -12.55 -26.51
C GLU A 531 8.56 -12.52 -25.71
N LEU A 532 8.46 -12.54 -24.38
CA LEU A 532 9.63 -12.63 -23.50
C LEU A 532 10.40 -13.94 -23.73
N GLU A 533 9.71 -15.08 -23.88
CA GLU A 533 10.34 -16.37 -24.18
C GLU A 533 11.17 -16.31 -25.48
N LYS A 534 10.65 -15.69 -26.54
CA LYS A 534 11.42 -15.52 -27.79
C LYS A 534 12.69 -14.70 -27.58
N ILE A 535 12.61 -13.61 -26.83
CA ILE A 535 13.76 -12.74 -26.56
C ILE A 535 14.79 -13.45 -25.70
N ILE A 536 14.35 -14.15 -24.63
CA ILE A 536 15.22 -14.93 -23.73
C ILE A 536 15.98 -16.00 -24.51
N MET A 537 15.33 -16.70 -25.45
CA MET A 537 15.93 -17.78 -26.23
C MET A 537 16.79 -17.29 -27.41
N ASN A 538 16.66 -16.02 -27.81
CA ASN A 538 17.35 -15.48 -28.96
C ASN A 538 18.83 -15.15 -28.65
N LYS A 539 19.74 -16.06 -29.02
CA LYS A 539 21.19 -15.88 -28.85
C LYS A 539 21.80 -14.73 -29.66
N ARG A 540 21.07 -14.16 -30.62
CA ARG A 540 21.51 -12.97 -31.38
C ARG A 540 21.27 -11.67 -30.59
N GLU A 541 20.40 -11.70 -29.59
CA GLU A 541 20.20 -10.54 -28.73
C GLU A 541 21.33 -10.42 -27.71
N GLU A 542 21.65 -9.18 -27.38
CA GLU A 542 22.69 -8.86 -26.40
C GLU A 542 22.33 -9.43 -25.02
N LEU A 543 23.34 -9.90 -24.29
CA LEU A 543 23.17 -10.51 -22.96
C LEU A 543 22.32 -9.65 -22.00
N PRO A 544 22.50 -8.32 -21.89
CA PRO A 544 21.70 -7.48 -20.99
C PRO A 544 20.22 -7.44 -21.38
N VAL A 545 19.90 -7.50 -22.67
CA VAL A 545 18.51 -7.53 -23.16
C VAL A 545 17.86 -8.86 -22.77
N ARG A 546 18.58 -9.98 -22.93
CA ARG A 546 18.11 -11.31 -22.51
C ARG A 546 17.93 -11.41 -21.00
N MET A 547 18.86 -10.84 -20.22
CA MET A 547 18.78 -10.75 -18.76
C MET A 547 17.56 -9.95 -18.31
N GLU A 548 17.32 -8.79 -18.93
CA GLU A 548 16.15 -7.97 -18.62
C GLU A 548 14.85 -8.66 -19.01
N ALA A 549 14.82 -9.44 -20.10
CA ALA A 549 13.66 -10.23 -20.47
C ALA A 549 13.34 -11.34 -19.43
N ILE A 550 14.36 -11.90 -18.77
CA ILE A 550 14.17 -12.80 -17.61
C ILE A 550 13.60 -12.04 -16.41
N ASP A 551 14.12 -10.84 -16.10
CA ASP A 551 13.58 -10.02 -15.00
C ASP A 551 12.12 -9.57 -15.28
N ALA A 552 11.76 -9.35 -16.53
CA ALA A 552 10.41 -8.96 -16.93
C ALA A 552 9.33 -10.00 -16.57
N LEU A 553 9.70 -11.26 -16.32
CA LEU A 553 8.80 -12.29 -15.82
C LEU A 553 8.44 -12.13 -14.32
N ARG A 554 9.04 -11.19 -13.59
CA ARG A 554 8.94 -11.09 -12.12
C ARG A 554 7.52 -10.96 -11.57
N LEU A 555 6.63 -10.25 -12.27
CA LEU A 555 5.25 -10.04 -11.85
C LEU A 555 4.34 -11.22 -12.23
N LEU A 556 4.80 -12.08 -13.14
CA LEU A 556 4.03 -13.24 -13.62
C LEU A 556 4.24 -14.49 -12.75
N LYS A 557 5.16 -14.43 -11.78
CA LYS A 557 5.56 -15.57 -10.91
C LYS A 557 4.39 -16.20 -10.16
N GLU A 558 3.40 -15.41 -9.76
CA GLU A 558 2.22 -15.87 -9.02
C GLU A 558 1.12 -16.40 -9.95
N VAL A 559 1.01 -15.80 -11.13
CA VAL A 559 -0.05 -16.09 -12.13
C VAL A 559 0.27 -17.35 -12.92
N MET A 560 1.52 -17.53 -13.34
CA MET A 560 1.95 -18.64 -14.22
C MET A 560 3.29 -19.26 -13.82
N PRO A 561 3.44 -19.72 -12.55
CA PRO A 561 4.71 -20.26 -12.04
C PRO A 561 5.25 -21.41 -12.90
N ARG A 562 4.37 -22.32 -13.36
CA ARG A 562 4.76 -23.47 -14.19
C ARG A 562 5.31 -23.05 -15.56
N LYS A 563 4.70 -22.06 -16.21
CA LYS A 563 5.18 -21.57 -17.52
C LYS A 563 6.54 -20.89 -17.36
N ILE A 564 6.74 -20.09 -16.32
CA ILE A 564 8.05 -19.47 -16.01
C ILE A 564 9.11 -20.54 -15.77
N GLN A 565 8.82 -21.55 -14.95
CA GLN A 565 9.73 -22.67 -14.73
C GLN A 565 10.08 -23.38 -16.04
N SER A 566 9.11 -23.60 -16.94
CA SER A 566 9.34 -24.24 -18.24
C SER A 566 10.23 -23.44 -19.18
N ILE A 567 10.16 -22.09 -19.14
CA ILE A 567 11.00 -21.19 -19.94
C ILE A 567 12.43 -21.17 -19.39
N LEU A 568 12.57 -21.07 -18.06
CA LEU A 568 13.85 -20.74 -17.43
C LEU A 568 14.71 -21.97 -17.06
N MET A 569 14.10 -23.14 -16.82
CA MET A 569 14.87 -24.34 -16.49
C MET A 569 15.83 -24.78 -17.60
N PRO A 570 15.44 -24.77 -18.90
CA PRO A 570 16.38 -25.04 -19.98
C PRO A 570 17.57 -24.08 -19.99
N ILE A 571 17.34 -22.79 -19.72
CA ILE A 571 18.42 -21.78 -19.62
C ILE A 571 19.37 -22.13 -18.49
N TYR A 572 18.86 -22.36 -17.27
CA TYR A 572 19.71 -22.68 -16.12
C TYR A 572 20.54 -23.96 -16.32
N LYS A 573 19.98 -25.01 -16.94
CA LYS A 573 20.69 -26.28 -17.16
C LYS A 573 21.67 -26.26 -18.32
N ASN A 574 21.48 -25.37 -19.28
CA ASN A 574 22.31 -25.33 -20.46
C ASN A 574 23.68 -24.72 -20.15
N ARG A 575 24.71 -25.57 -20.09
CA ARG A 575 26.10 -25.16 -19.82
C ARG A 575 26.72 -24.30 -20.92
N LEU A 576 26.08 -24.22 -22.10
CA LEU A 576 26.50 -23.35 -23.20
C LEU A 576 25.97 -21.91 -23.05
N GLU A 577 25.05 -21.65 -22.12
CA GLU A 577 24.63 -20.29 -21.81
C GLU A 577 25.61 -19.60 -20.87
N GLU A 578 25.64 -18.28 -20.94
CA GLU A 578 26.48 -17.43 -20.10
C GLU A 578 26.11 -17.62 -18.61
N PRO A 579 27.10 -17.71 -17.69
CA PRO A 579 26.86 -17.96 -16.27
C PRO A 579 25.86 -16.98 -15.63
N GLU A 580 25.93 -15.71 -16.01
CA GLU A 580 25.10 -14.62 -15.52
C GLU A 580 23.61 -14.87 -15.85
N LEU A 581 23.34 -15.29 -17.10
CA LEU A 581 21.99 -15.61 -17.56
C LEU A 581 21.40 -16.81 -16.81
N ARG A 582 22.24 -17.82 -16.55
CA ARG A 582 21.85 -19.03 -15.81
C ARG A 582 21.52 -18.71 -14.36
N MET A 583 22.32 -17.88 -13.70
CA MET A 583 22.08 -17.45 -12.31
C MET A 583 20.83 -16.58 -12.19
N ALA A 584 20.60 -15.65 -13.13
CA ALA A 584 19.38 -14.85 -13.17
C ALA A 584 18.12 -15.72 -13.37
N ALA A 585 18.18 -16.69 -14.29
CA ALA A 585 17.11 -17.67 -14.48
C ALA A 585 16.80 -18.44 -13.19
N LEU A 586 17.84 -18.91 -12.48
CA LEU A 586 17.69 -19.65 -11.23
C LEU A 586 16.97 -18.83 -10.14
N VAL A 587 17.35 -17.56 -9.94
CA VAL A 587 16.69 -16.69 -8.95
C VAL A 587 15.20 -16.58 -9.25
N ARG A 588 14.83 -16.39 -10.53
CA ARG A 588 13.41 -16.30 -10.92
C ARG A 588 12.66 -17.62 -10.76
N ILE A 589 13.31 -18.76 -11.04
CA ILE A 589 12.73 -20.08 -10.76
C ILE A 589 12.43 -20.22 -9.26
N MET A 590 13.38 -19.91 -8.38
CA MET A 590 13.18 -20.03 -6.93
C MET A 590 12.05 -19.12 -6.41
N HIS A 591 11.90 -17.93 -6.99
CA HIS A 591 10.80 -17.02 -6.67
C HIS A 591 9.40 -17.52 -7.06
N THR A 592 9.29 -18.56 -7.88
CA THR A 592 7.99 -19.21 -8.18
C THR A 592 7.55 -20.19 -7.10
N LEU A 593 8.33 -20.37 -6.02
CA LEU A 593 8.12 -21.39 -4.98
C LEU A 593 7.99 -22.79 -5.60
N PRO A 594 9.06 -23.29 -6.24
CA PRO A 594 9.01 -24.54 -6.99
C PRO A 594 8.75 -25.74 -6.07
N GLN A 595 8.09 -26.76 -6.60
CA GLN A 595 7.87 -28.03 -5.89
C GLN A 595 9.17 -28.86 -5.84
N GLN A 596 9.25 -29.74 -4.85
CA GLN A 596 10.37 -30.64 -4.62
C GLN A 596 11.04 -31.27 -5.88
N PRO A 597 10.33 -31.78 -6.91
CA PRO A 597 11.00 -32.38 -8.08
C PRO A 597 11.92 -31.40 -8.83
N ILE A 598 11.53 -30.13 -8.90
CA ILE A 598 12.35 -29.07 -9.52
C ILE A 598 13.57 -28.77 -8.65
N ILE A 599 13.40 -28.77 -7.32
CA ILE A 599 14.49 -28.56 -6.36
C ILE A 599 15.55 -29.67 -6.49
N VAL A 600 15.11 -30.93 -6.56
CA VAL A 600 16.01 -32.09 -6.78
C VAL A 600 16.79 -31.92 -8.08
N GLN A 601 16.13 -31.48 -9.15
CA GLN A 601 16.77 -31.20 -10.44
C GLN A 601 17.80 -30.06 -10.35
N ILE A 602 17.52 -29.00 -9.59
CA ILE A 602 18.46 -27.90 -9.34
C ILE A 602 19.71 -28.41 -8.60
N ILE A 603 19.52 -29.14 -7.50
CA ILE A 603 20.62 -29.70 -6.69
C ILE A 603 21.47 -30.67 -7.53
N SER A 604 20.83 -31.58 -8.28
CA SER A 604 21.56 -32.50 -9.16
C SER A 604 22.35 -31.77 -10.25
N THR A 605 21.83 -30.64 -10.74
CA THR A 605 22.54 -29.80 -11.72
C THR A 605 23.74 -29.11 -11.08
N MET A 606 23.59 -28.57 -9.87
CA MET A 606 24.65 -27.94 -9.08
C MET A 606 25.81 -28.90 -8.78
N GLU A 607 25.52 -30.14 -8.38
CA GLU A 607 26.55 -31.15 -8.09
C GLU A 607 27.42 -31.49 -9.30
N ARG A 608 26.87 -31.32 -10.51
CA ARG A 608 27.55 -31.61 -11.78
C ARG A 608 27.98 -30.32 -12.48
N GLU A 609 27.97 -29.17 -11.81
CA GLU A 609 28.23 -27.88 -12.44
C GLU A 609 29.74 -27.61 -12.54
N PRO A 610 30.30 -27.49 -13.75
CA PRO A 610 31.72 -27.18 -13.90
C PRO A 610 32.05 -25.72 -13.56
N ASN A 611 31.10 -24.79 -13.73
CA ASN A 611 31.33 -23.39 -13.39
C ASN A 611 31.13 -23.15 -11.89
N GLN A 612 32.26 -22.94 -11.20
CA GLN A 612 32.28 -22.69 -9.75
C GLN A 612 31.41 -21.49 -9.32
N GLN A 613 31.26 -20.46 -10.17
CA GLN A 613 30.40 -19.31 -9.85
C GLN A 613 28.91 -19.71 -9.80
N VAL A 614 28.47 -20.52 -10.76
CA VAL A 614 27.06 -21.00 -10.82
C VAL A 614 26.78 -21.99 -9.69
N ALA A 615 27.72 -22.90 -9.41
CA ALA A 615 27.58 -23.88 -8.33
C ALA A 615 27.50 -23.19 -6.95
N ALA A 616 28.44 -22.29 -6.68
CA ALA A 616 28.50 -21.48 -5.47
C ALA A 616 27.21 -20.68 -5.25
N PHE A 617 26.78 -19.95 -6.28
CA PHE A 617 25.56 -19.15 -6.22
C PHE A 617 24.32 -20.00 -5.99
N THR A 618 24.23 -21.17 -6.66
CA THR A 618 23.09 -22.10 -6.46
C THR A 618 23.04 -22.58 -5.02
N TYR A 619 24.19 -22.98 -4.45
CA TYR A 619 24.27 -23.44 -3.07
C TYR A 619 23.88 -22.34 -2.08
N ASP A 620 24.44 -21.13 -2.24
CA ASP A 620 24.18 -20.00 -1.34
C ASP A 620 22.72 -19.53 -1.43
N LEU A 621 22.10 -19.57 -2.61
CA LEU A 621 20.68 -19.30 -2.82
C LEU A 621 19.80 -20.31 -2.07
N LEU A 622 20.05 -21.61 -2.26
CA LEU A 622 19.29 -22.67 -1.56
C LEU A 622 19.48 -22.57 -0.04
N LYS A 623 20.72 -22.37 0.42
CA LYS A 623 21.05 -22.20 1.84
C LYS A 623 20.35 -20.97 2.43
N SER A 624 20.22 -19.89 1.68
CA SER A 624 19.50 -18.68 2.10
C SER A 624 18.01 -18.93 2.31
N PHE A 625 17.35 -19.68 1.41
CA PHE A 625 15.95 -20.06 1.60
C PHE A 625 15.75 -20.98 2.81
N VAL A 626 16.67 -21.89 3.10
CA VAL A 626 16.60 -22.80 4.27
C VAL A 626 16.62 -22.03 5.59
N HIS A 627 17.44 -20.98 5.69
CA HIS A 627 17.55 -20.17 6.91
C HIS A 627 16.49 -19.05 7.01
N SER A 628 15.56 -18.99 6.06
CA SER A 628 14.52 -17.96 6.08
C SER A 628 13.54 -18.16 7.25
N THR A 629 13.33 -17.11 8.05
CA THR A 629 12.27 -17.05 9.07
C THR A 629 10.93 -16.58 8.50
N HIS A 630 10.87 -16.27 7.19
CA HIS A 630 9.67 -15.75 6.57
C HIS A 630 8.61 -16.85 6.34
N THR A 631 7.38 -16.60 6.80
CA THR A 631 6.24 -17.53 6.66
C THR A 631 6.01 -18.05 5.23
N CYS A 632 6.09 -17.19 4.19
CA CYS A 632 6.00 -17.57 2.77
C CYS A 632 6.98 -18.67 2.34
N TYR A 633 8.16 -18.71 2.95
CA TYR A 633 9.26 -19.56 2.52
C TYR A 633 9.42 -20.80 3.41
N LYS A 634 8.68 -20.91 4.52
CA LYS A 634 8.77 -22.05 5.44
C LYS A 634 8.54 -23.40 4.78
N LYS A 635 7.55 -23.49 3.90
CA LYS A 635 7.27 -24.75 3.18
C LYS A 635 8.43 -25.13 2.27
N LEU A 636 8.91 -24.17 1.47
CA LEU A 636 10.05 -24.36 0.59
C LEU A 636 11.34 -24.70 1.37
N ALA A 637 11.59 -24.03 2.49
CA ALA A 637 12.73 -24.29 3.37
C ALA A 637 12.73 -25.73 3.89
N LYS A 638 11.57 -26.24 4.34
CA LYS A 638 11.40 -27.64 4.78
C LYS A 638 11.67 -28.64 3.66
N GLU A 639 11.33 -28.32 2.42
CA GLU A 639 11.62 -29.18 1.26
C GLU A 639 13.12 -29.16 0.87
N ILE A 640 13.80 -28.01 0.97
CA ILE A 640 15.21 -27.87 0.60
C ILE A 640 16.15 -28.45 1.66
N GLN A 641 15.87 -28.26 2.95
CA GLN A 641 16.78 -28.60 4.05
C GLN A 641 17.32 -30.03 4.03
N PRO A 642 16.49 -31.10 3.93
CA PRO A 642 17.02 -32.46 3.88
C PRO A 642 17.85 -32.71 2.61
N LEU A 643 17.42 -32.16 1.46
CA LEU A 643 18.12 -32.34 0.19
C LEU A 643 19.49 -31.67 0.18
N LEU A 644 19.60 -30.47 0.77
CA LEU A 644 20.85 -29.74 0.88
C LEU A 644 21.82 -30.40 1.88
N THR A 645 21.32 -31.09 2.91
CA THR A 645 22.15 -31.83 3.87
C THR A 645 22.75 -33.09 3.22
N MET A 646 22.05 -33.69 2.25
CA MET A 646 22.49 -34.89 1.53
C MET A 646 23.37 -34.59 0.31
N THR A 647 23.59 -33.32 -0.04
CA THR A 647 24.37 -32.96 -1.24
C THR A 647 25.85 -33.29 -1.06
N ARG A 648 26.50 -33.69 -2.16
CA ARG A 648 27.94 -33.93 -2.20
C ARG A 648 28.76 -32.65 -2.43
N TYR A 649 28.10 -31.54 -2.77
CA TYR A 649 28.77 -30.29 -3.09
C TYR A 649 29.26 -29.60 -1.81
N VAL A 650 30.55 -29.22 -1.80
CA VAL A 650 31.16 -28.45 -0.71
C VAL A 650 31.47 -27.04 -1.23
N ARG A 651 30.93 -26.03 -0.55
CA ARG A 651 31.09 -24.62 -0.92
C ARG A 651 32.53 -24.16 -0.65
N PRO A 652 33.30 -23.69 -1.67
CA PRO A 652 34.67 -23.20 -1.46
C PRO A 652 34.69 -21.82 -0.79
N GLU A 653 35.63 -21.58 0.13
CA GLU A 653 35.87 -20.27 0.76
C GLU A 653 36.73 -19.36 -0.13
N ARG A 654 36.12 -18.75 -1.15
CA ARG A 654 36.78 -17.77 -2.03
C ARG A 654 36.05 -16.43 -1.98
N LEU A 655 36.78 -15.34 -1.74
CA LEU A 655 36.26 -13.97 -1.64
C LEU A 655 35.51 -13.48 -2.90
N LEU A 656 35.98 -13.84 -4.10
CA LEU A 656 35.40 -13.42 -5.40
C LEU A 656 34.50 -14.50 -5.99
N THR A 657 33.49 -14.94 -5.23
CA THR A 657 32.48 -15.88 -5.71
C THR A 657 31.08 -15.25 -5.72
N SER A 658 30.29 -15.58 -6.74
CA SER A 658 28.88 -15.21 -6.82
C SER A 658 28.15 -15.76 -5.61
N THR A 659 27.39 -14.89 -4.92
CA THR A 659 26.64 -15.26 -3.72
C THR A 659 25.25 -14.66 -3.78
N TYR A 660 24.31 -15.35 -3.15
CA TYR A 660 23.02 -14.80 -2.78
C TYR A 660 22.87 -14.91 -1.26
N LYS A 661 22.41 -13.84 -0.61
CA LYS A 661 22.15 -13.81 0.83
C LYS A 661 20.75 -13.25 1.07
N TYR A 662 19.98 -13.99 1.85
CA TYR A 662 18.69 -13.57 2.37
C TYR A 662 18.84 -13.30 3.87
N MET A 663 18.58 -12.07 4.30
CA MET A 663 18.71 -11.64 5.69
C MET A 663 17.34 -11.21 6.22
N PRO A 664 16.57 -12.12 6.83
CA PRO A 664 15.27 -11.77 7.38
C PRO A 664 15.39 -11.14 8.77
N LEU A 665 14.85 -9.95 8.93
CA LEU A 665 14.55 -9.31 10.22
C LEU A 665 13.03 -9.33 10.40
N PHE A 666 12.48 -10.55 10.51
CA PHE A 666 11.05 -10.80 10.59
C PHE A 666 10.67 -11.38 11.96
N THR A 667 9.60 -10.85 12.54
CA THR A 667 9.04 -11.37 13.79
C THR A 667 7.72 -12.08 13.49
N GLU A 668 7.69 -13.40 13.67
CA GLU A 668 6.56 -14.25 13.29
C GLU A 668 5.27 -13.92 14.04
N ASN A 669 5.37 -13.64 15.35
CA ASN A 669 4.22 -13.35 16.21
C ASN A 669 3.42 -12.13 15.76
N VAL A 670 4.08 -11.16 15.10
CA VAL A 670 3.49 -9.87 14.72
C VAL A 670 3.28 -9.76 13.20
N LEU A 671 3.61 -10.82 12.45
CA LEU A 671 3.59 -10.88 10.98
C LEU A 671 4.11 -9.61 10.33
N THR A 672 5.19 -9.05 10.91
CA THR A 672 5.77 -7.77 10.55
C THR A 672 7.29 -7.88 10.59
N GLY A 673 7.95 -7.27 9.62
CA GLY A 673 9.40 -7.34 9.52
C GLY A 673 9.94 -6.72 8.26
N ILE A 674 11.27 -6.69 8.21
CA ILE A 674 12.05 -6.20 7.10
C ILE A 674 12.92 -7.36 6.63
N ASN A 675 13.01 -7.62 5.33
CA ASN A 675 13.98 -8.58 4.82
C ASN A 675 14.89 -7.88 3.83
N MET A 676 16.17 -8.25 3.86
CA MET A 676 17.17 -7.73 2.94
C MET A 676 17.68 -8.86 2.06
N ASP A 677 17.64 -8.67 0.76
CA ASP A 677 18.26 -9.59 -0.19
C ASP A 677 19.48 -8.94 -0.81
N PHE A 678 20.55 -9.71 -0.89
CA PHE A 678 21.79 -9.30 -1.52
C PHE A 678 22.21 -10.37 -2.54
N ALA A 679 22.46 -9.96 -3.77
CA ALA A 679 22.97 -10.86 -4.81
C ALA A 679 24.16 -10.24 -5.52
N THR A 680 25.23 -11.02 -5.68
CA THR A 680 26.37 -10.70 -6.54
C THR A 680 26.57 -11.80 -7.55
N ILE A 681 26.72 -11.40 -8.81
CA ILE A 681 26.94 -12.31 -9.93
C ILE A 681 28.26 -11.94 -10.58
N PHE A 682 29.23 -12.84 -10.54
CA PHE A 682 30.51 -12.72 -11.23
C PHE A 682 30.52 -13.55 -12.51
N GLY A 683 31.14 -12.98 -13.55
CA GLY A 683 31.49 -13.73 -14.75
C GLY A 683 32.71 -14.63 -14.52
N LYS A 684 32.87 -15.66 -15.35
CA LYS A 684 33.95 -16.67 -15.20
C LYS A 684 35.35 -16.07 -15.07
N ASN A 685 35.63 -14.98 -15.79
CA ASN A 685 36.94 -14.33 -15.88
C ASN A 685 36.91 -12.85 -15.44
N SER A 686 35.91 -12.43 -14.66
CA SER A 686 35.72 -11.03 -14.24
C SER A 686 36.09 -10.83 -12.78
N VAL A 687 36.86 -9.78 -12.48
CA VAL A 687 37.15 -9.36 -11.09
C VAL A 687 36.04 -8.44 -10.56
N TRP A 688 35.37 -7.73 -11.46
CA TRP A 688 34.21 -6.92 -11.14
C TRP A 688 32.93 -7.74 -11.24
N PRO A 689 31.97 -7.58 -10.31
CA PRO A 689 30.67 -8.19 -10.45
C PRO A 689 29.99 -7.69 -11.73
N LYS A 690 29.31 -8.61 -12.42
CA LYS A 690 28.49 -8.34 -13.60
C LYS A 690 27.11 -7.83 -13.21
N GLU A 691 26.58 -8.33 -12.10
CA GLU A 691 25.36 -7.84 -11.46
C GLU A 691 25.61 -7.72 -9.94
N LEU A 692 25.13 -6.63 -9.36
CA LEU A 692 24.99 -6.41 -7.93
C LEU A 692 23.56 -5.97 -7.67
N MET A 693 22.87 -6.65 -6.76
CA MET A 693 21.49 -6.35 -6.39
C MET A 693 21.37 -6.27 -4.87
N MET A 694 20.71 -5.23 -4.40
CA MET A 694 20.31 -5.05 -3.01
C MET A 694 18.82 -4.74 -2.99
N SER A 695 18.03 -5.50 -2.23
CA SER A 695 16.61 -5.21 -2.05
C SER A 695 16.16 -5.26 -0.61
N LEU A 696 15.13 -4.48 -0.34
CA LEU A 696 14.45 -4.34 0.93
C LEU A 696 12.98 -4.72 0.74
N ASP A 697 12.57 -5.81 1.38
CA ASP A 697 11.19 -6.23 1.49
C ASP A 697 10.62 -5.75 2.82
N THR A 698 9.34 -5.40 2.85
CA THR A 698 8.64 -5.12 4.10
C THR A 698 7.37 -5.94 4.21
N VAL A 699 7.10 -6.44 5.40
CA VAL A 699 5.84 -7.09 5.74
C VAL A 699 5.20 -6.27 6.85
N PHE A 700 3.95 -5.86 6.67
CA PHE A 700 3.18 -5.18 7.71
C PHE A 700 1.83 -5.86 7.86
N ASN A 701 1.56 -6.45 9.03
CA ASN A 701 0.30 -7.12 9.34
C ASN A 701 -0.11 -8.17 8.28
N GLY A 702 0.86 -8.98 7.84
CA GLY A 702 0.67 -9.99 6.79
C GLY A 702 0.59 -9.44 5.36
N MET A 703 0.56 -8.12 5.15
CA MET A 703 0.67 -7.50 3.83
C MET A 703 2.14 -7.40 3.42
N TRP A 704 2.52 -8.16 2.41
CA TRP A 704 3.89 -8.21 1.93
C TRP A 704 4.11 -7.24 0.77
N ASN A 705 5.02 -6.29 0.97
CA ASN A 705 5.61 -5.46 -0.09
C ASN A 705 6.97 -6.06 -0.45
N LYS A 706 6.98 -6.97 -1.43
CA LYS A 706 8.22 -7.44 -2.02
C LYS A 706 8.86 -6.31 -2.83
N TYR A 707 10.17 -6.12 -2.70
CA TYR A 707 10.94 -5.06 -3.34
C TYR A 707 10.34 -3.66 -3.07
N LEU A 708 10.12 -3.34 -1.79
CA LEU A 708 9.73 -1.97 -1.41
C LEU A 708 10.78 -1.00 -1.96
N PHE A 709 12.06 -1.30 -1.76
CA PHE A 709 13.18 -0.66 -2.45
C PHE A 709 14.12 -1.71 -3.01
N GLN A 710 14.59 -1.53 -4.24
CA GLN A 710 15.65 -2.35 -4.82
C GLN A 710 16.58 -1.46 -5.63
N LEU A 711 17.87 -1.56 -5.32
CA LEU A 711 18.95 -0.96 -6.09
C LEU A 711 19.70 -2.08 -6.81
N GLY A 712 19.95 -1.89 -8.09
CA GLY A 712 20.80 -2.80 -8.83
C GLY A 712 21.78 -2.09 -9.76
N PHE A 713 22.86 -2.80 -10.03
CA PHE A 713 23.97 -2.39 -10.86
C PHE A 713 24.30 -3.56 -11.78
N SER A 714 24.31 -3.28 -13.08
CA SER A 714 24.66 -4.23 -14.13
C SER A 714 25.80 -3.67 -14.96
N GLN A 715 26.78 -4.48 -15.34
CA GLN A 715 27.87 -4.02 -16.19
C GLN A 715 28.43 -5.10 -17.12
N GLN A 716 28.91 -4.65 -18.27
CA GLN A 716 29.79 -5.41 -19.14
C GLN A 716 31.04 -4.61 -19.45
N ASN A 717 32.20 -5.25 -19.32
CA ASN A 717 33.51 -4.72 -19.68
C ASN A 717 33.78 -3.31 -19.14
N ILE A 718 33.35 -3.02 -17.90
CA ILE A 718 33.60 -1.73 -17.24
C ILE A 718 35.09 -1.36 -17.20
N GLU A 719 35.97 -2.37 -17.23
CA GLU A 719 37.42 -2.20 -17.30
C GLU A 719 37.83 -1.39 -18.53
N ARG A 720 37.14 -1.53 -19.67
CA ARG A 720 37.39 -0.74 -20.89
C ARG A 720 36.99 0.72 -20.71
N LEU A 721 35.89 1.01 -20.00
CA LEU A 721 35.47 2.39 -19.71
C LEU A 721 36.50 3.07 -18.81
N ILE A 722 36.94 2.37 -17.76
CA ILE A 722 37.98 2.85 -16.85
C ILE A 722 39.29 3.06 -17.62
N GLU A 723 39.70 2.10 -18.44
CA GLU A 723 40.91 2.21 -19.26
C GLU A 723 40.83 3.37 -20.25
N LYS A 724 39.68 3.57 -20.93
CA LYS A 724 39.47 4.69 -21.86
C LYS A 724 39.54 6.03 -21.15
N ILE A 725 38.89 6.18 -19.98
CA ILE A 725 39.00 7.37 -19.13
C ILE A 725 40.48 7.59 -18.79
N THR A 726 41.16 6.54 -18.34
CA THR A 726 42.56 6.61 -17.93
C THR A 726 43.48 6.99 -19.10
N HIS A 727 43.31 6.40 -20.29
CA HIS A 727 44.10 6.74 -21.48
C HIS A 727 43.76 8.13 -22.03
N LYS A 728 42.49 8.56 -22.02
CA LYS A 728 42.10 9.92 -22.42
C LYS A 728 42.78 10.92 -21.49
N LEU A 729 42.75 10.68 -20.17
CA LEU A 729 43.50 11.46 -19.18
C LEU A 729 45.02 11.42 -19.42
N VAL A 730 45.63 10.27 -19.73
CA VAL A 730 47.08 10.15 -19.97
C VAL A 730 47.52 10.79 -21.29
N ARG A 731 46.76 10.63 -22.38
CA ARG A 731 47.03 11.24 -23.68
C ARG A 731 46.98 12.77 -23.59
N MET A 732 46.01 13.29 -22.84
CA MET A 732 45.90 14.70 -22.54
C MET A 732 47.12 15.25 -21.79
N GLU A 733 47.79 14.45 -20.94
CA GLU A 733 49.05 14.83 -20.28
C GLU A 733 50.19 14.98 -21.30
N ASN A 734 50.26 14.09 -22.29
CA ASN A 734 51.31 14.08 -23.31
C ASN A 734 51.16 15.21 -24.33
N GLU A 735 49.93 15.66 -24.61
CA GLU A 735 49.65 16.81 -25.50
C GLU A 735 49.94 18.17 -24.82
N MET A 736 50.05 18.22 -23.48
CA MET A 736 50.38 19.43 -22.70
C MET A 736 51.88 19.81 -22.70
N THR A 737 52.75 19.08 -23.43
CA THR A 737 54.20 19.29 -23.39
C THR A 737 54.69 20.59 -24.04
N THR A 738 53.83 21.43 -24.62
CA THR A 738 54.25 22.58 -25.45
C THR A 738 54.04 23.98 -24.86
N VAL A 739 53.52 24.18 -23.63
CA VAL A 739 53.40 25.56 -23.06
C VAL A 739 53.78 25.67 -21.58
N VAL A 740 54.76 26.53 -21.30
CA VAL A 740 55.54 26.73 -20.05
C VAL A 740 54.74 27.27 -18.83
N ARG A 741 53.41 27.15 -18.75
CA ARG A 741 52.61 27.66 -17.60
C ARG A 741 51.52 26.70 -17.10
N GLY A 742 51.88 25.44 -16.83
CA GLY A 742 50.94 24.40 -16.41
C GLY A 742 51.40 23.46 -15.29
N ARG A 743 52.22 23.90 -14.33
CA ARG A 743 52.78 23.01 -13.28
C ARG A 743 51.73 22.35 -12.35
N ARG A 744 50.60 23.00 -12.04
CA ARG A 744 49.59 22.50 -11.08
C ARG A 744 48.62 21.43 -11.60
N ILE A 745 48.32 21.37 -12.91
CA ILE A 745 47.38 20.38 -13.47
C ILE A 745 48.04 19.00 -13.64
N ARG A 746 49.37 18.99 -13.83
CA ARG A 746 50.19 17.78 -13.95
C ARG A 746 50.16 16.93 -12.69
N GLU A 747 50.07 17.55 -11.51
CA GLU A 747 50.02 16.85 -10.22
C GLU A 747 48.66 16.16 -10.00
N SER A 748 47.54 16.82 -10.28
CA SER A 748 46.19 16.23 -10.19
C SER A 748 45.97 15.07 -11.18
N MET A 749 46.54 15.15 -12.39
CA MET A 749 46.50 14.05 -13.36
C MET A 749 47.43 12.90 -12.97
N ASN A 750 48.56 13.20 -12.31
CA ASN A 750 49.44 12.19 -11.73
C ASN A 750 48.75 11.40 -10.59
N ILE A 751 47.82 11.99 -9.84
CA ILE A 751 47.02 11.28 -8.81
C ILE A 751 46.13 10.22 -9.46
N LEU A 752 45.32 10.63 -10.45
CA LEU A 752 44.43 9.71 -11.17
C LEU A 752 45.22 8.60 -11.88
N LYS A 753 46.41 8.93 -12.37
CA LYS A 753 47.38 8.00 -12.96
C LYS A 753 48.03 7.07 -11.93
N GLU A 754 48.41 7.55 -10.75
CA GLU A 754 48.94 6.72 -9.68
C GLU A 754 47.87 5.77 -9.13
N ILE A 755 46.64 6.25 -8.94
CA ILE A 755 45.51 5.41 -8.53
C ILE A 755 45.24 4.36 -9.62
N ALA A 756 45.13 4.76 -10.90
CA ALA A 756 44.91 3.82 -11.99
C ALA A 756 46.07 2.83 -12.20
N LYS A 757 47.33 3.26 -12.08
CA LYS A 757 48.52 2.38 -12.12
C LYS A 757 48.59 1.45 -10.92
N LYS A 758 48.31 1.93 -9.69
CA LYS A 758 48.29 1.14 -8.46
C LYS A 758 47.17 0.10 -8.47
N LEU A 759 46.03 0.42 -9.09
CA LEU A 759 44.93 -0.53 -9.30
C LEU A 759 45.28 -1.63 -10.33
N ASN A 760 46.31 -1.45 -11.17
CA ASN A 760 46.85 -2.41 -12.14
C ASN A 760 45.77 -3.18 -12.92
N ILE A 761 44.72 -2.47 -13.35
CA ILE A 761 43.56 -3.04 -14.05
C ILE A 761 43.97 -3.27 -15.51
N ARG A 762 44.45 -4.48 -15.82
CA ARG A 762 44.63 -4.92 -17.21
C ARG A 762 43.44 -5.80 -17.58
N PRO A 763 42.72 -5.54 -18.69
CA PRO A 763 41.70 -6.46 -19.18
C PRO A 763 42.36 -7.80 -19.49
N ARG A 764 42.04 -8.84 -18.68
CA ARG A 764 42.65 -10.17 -18.84
C ARG A 764 42.07 -10.95 -20.01
N VAL A 765 40.94 -10.51 -20.56
CA VAL A 765 40.29 -11.04 -21.76
C VAL A 765 39.65 -9.89 -22.53
N THR A 766 40.05 -9.68 -23.78
CA THR A 766 39.39 -8.75 -24.71
C THR A 766 38.13 -9.40 -25.27
N ASP A 767 37.03 -9.31 -24.54
CA ASP A 767 35.71 -9.61 -25.10
C ASP A 767 35.29 -8.44 -26.01
N ASN A 768 34.90 -8.72 -27.26
CA ASN A 768 34.50 -7.68 -28.24
C ASN A 768 33.15 -7.03 -27.92
N LYS A 769 32.43 -7.50 -26.89
CA LYS A 769 31.16 -6.92 -26.45
C LYS A 769 31.31 -5.45 -26.02
N ILE A 770 30.29 -4.65 -26.38
CA ILE A 770 30.21 -3.22 -26.12
C ILE A 770 30.17 -2.97 -24.60
N PRO A 771 31.06 -2.12 -24.06
CA PRO A 771 31.05 -1.84 -22.64
C PRO A 771 29.85 -0.97 -22.26
N HIS A 772 29.19 -1.34 -21.18
CA HIS A 772 28.06 -0.59 -20.64
C HIS A 772 27.95 -0.82 -19.13
N VAL A 773 27.34 0.15 -18.46
CA VAL A 773 26.95 0.09 -17.05
C VAL A 773 25.50 0.56 -16.97
N MET A 774 24.69 -0.12 -16.17
CA MET A 774 23.29 0.24 -15.92
C MET A 774 23.05 0.24 -14.42
N LEU A 775 22.61 1.38 -13.89
CA LEU A 775 22.07 1.48 -12.55
C LEU A 775 20.55 1.46 -12.66
N TYR A 776 19.87 0.66 -11.84
CA TYR A 776 18.42 0.70 -11.77
C TYR A 776 17.93 0.82 -10.33
N LEU A 777 16.86 1.59 -10.17
CA LEU A 777 16.12 1.74 -8.92
C LEU A 777 14.71 1.22 -9.15
N ARG A 778 14.23 0.38 -8.24
CA ARG A 778 12.88 -0.13 -8.20
C ARG A 778 12.24 0.22 -6.87
N TYR A 779 10.97 0.60 -6.93
CA TYR A 779 10.16 0.99 -5.79
C TYR A 779 8.82 0.27 -5.87
N LYS A 780 8.42 -0.44 -4.81
CA LYS A 780 7.19 -1.27 -4.76
C LYS A 780 7.04 -2.26 -5.93
N ASP A 781 8.11 -2.99 -6.22
CA ASP A 781 8.22 -3.94 -7.35
C ASP A 781 8.05 -3.32 -8.77
N MET A 782 8.08 -1.98 -8.88
CA MET A 782 8.02 -1.24 -10.14
C MET A 782 9.35 -0.55 -10.44
N ASP A 783 9.85 -0.73 -11.66
CA ASP A 783 11.06 -0.05 -12.15
C ASP A 783 10.81 1.47 -12.13
N TYR A 784 11.57 2.17 -11.27
CA TYR A 784 11.43 3.59 -10.98
C TYR A 784 12.38 4.43 -11.84
N ALA A 785 13.64 4.04 -11.96
CA ALA A 785 14.61 4.72 -12.81
C ALA A 785 15.67 3.74 -13.33
N VAL A 786 16.22 4.03 -14.51
CA VAL A 786 17.38 3.35 -15.08
C VAL A 786 18.34 4.40 -15.60
N LEU A 787 19.62 4.24 -15.30
CA LEU A 787 20.67 5.15 -15.71
C LEU A 787 21.69 4.36 -16.52
N PRO A 788 21.65 4.44 -17.86
CA PRO A 788 22.67 3.85 -18.70
C PRO A 788 23.91 4.76 -18.71
N ILE A 789 25.07 4.16 -18.47
CA ILE A 789 26.38 4.80 -18.61
C ILE A 789 27.11 4.01 -19.69
N ASN A 790 27.36 4.65 -20.83
CA ASN A 790 28.06 4.08 -21.96
C ASN A 790 29.26 4.97 -22.35
N GLU A 791 30.03 4.53 -23.34
CA GLU A 791 31.19 5.29 -23.81
C GLU A 791 30.86 6.70 -24.27
N LYS A 792 29.72 6.92 -24.94
CA LYS A 792 29.31 8.24 -25.46
C LYS A 792 29.06 9.22 -24.32
N VAL A 793 28.33 8.80 -23.29
CA VAL A 793 28.06 9.64 -22.11
C VAL A 793 29.37 10.02 -21.41
N ILE A 794 30.31 9.09 -21.30
CA ILE A 794 31.64 9.38 -20.74
C ILE A 794 32.40 10.35 -21.63
N ASP A 795 32.39 10.14 -22.95
CA ASP A 795 33.06 11.04 -23.89
C ASP A 795 32.48 12.45 -23.84
N GLU A 796 31.15 12.59 -23.83
CA GLU A 796 30.43 13.85 -23.66
C GLU A 796 30.80 14.54 -22.34
N LEU A 797 30.81 13.81 -21.22
CA LEU A 797 31.19 14.36 -19.91
C LEU A 797 32.65 14.79 -19.90
N VAL A 798 33.57 13.98 -20.44
CA VAL A 798 34.99 14.32 -20.51
C VAL A 798 35.20 15.52 -21.43
N GLU A 799 34.56 15.58 -22.60
CA GLU A 799 34.69 16.70 -23.56
C GLU A 799 34.00 17.98 -23.11
N LYS A 800 32.95 17.87 -22.29
CA LYS A 800 32.28 19.01 -21.69
C LYS A 800 33.13 19.70 -20.63
N TYR A 801 33.83 18.92 -19.80
CA TYR A 801 34.61 19.49 -18.71
C TYR A 801 36.10 19.62 -19.03
N ILE A 802 36.59 18.92 -20.05
CA ILE A 802 38.02 18.83 -20.41
C ILE A 802 38.20 18.86 -21.93
N ARG A 803 38.72 19.97 -22.48
CA ARG A 803 39.05 20.14 -23.91
C ARG A 803 40.52 20.42 -24.11
N GLU A 804 41.15 19.76 -25.09
CA GLU A 804 42.57 19.96 -25.46
C GLU A 804 43.54 19.87 -24.25
N GLY A 805 43.30 18.92 -23.34
CA GLY A 805 44.12 18.75 -22.14
C GLY A 805 43.95 19.85 -21.07
N ARG A 806 42.98 20.75 -21.23
CA ARG A 806 42.65 21.79 -20.26
C ARG A 806 41.23 21.61 -19.74
N LEU A 807 41.10 21.73 -18.43
CA LEU A 807 39.81 21.94 -17.77
C LEU A 807 39.13 23.17 -18.40
N GLU A 808 37.95 22.99 -19.01
CA GLU A 808 37.23 24.06 -19.70
C GLU A 808 36.77 25.07 -18.65
N ARG A 809 37.55 26.15 -18.48
CA ARG A 809 37.31 27.15 -17.43
C ARG A 809 35.89 27.67 -17.48
N ARG A 810 35.32 27.89 -18.67
CA ARG A 810 33.94 28.37 -18.81
C ARG A 810 32.90 27.41 -18.22
N GLU A 811 33.00 26.11 -18.48
CA GLU A 811 32.06 25.09 -17.96
C GLU A 811 32.27 24.82 -16.46
N LEU A 812 33.51 24.95 -15.98
CA LEU A 812 33.82 24.85 -14.56
C LEU A 812 33.44 26.12 -13.80
N ASP A 813 33.63 27.29 -14.38
CA ASP A 813 33.16 28.57 -13.84
C ASP A 813 31.62 28.58 -13.85
N LEU A 814 30.95 27.97 -14.85
CA LEU A 814 29.50 27.74 -14.82
C LEU A 814 29.07 26.75 -13.73
N LEU A 815 29.88 25.72 -13.45
CA LEU A 815 29.62 24.76 -12.38
C LEU A 815 29.85 25.37 -10.98
N PHE A 816 30.90 26.18 -10.83
CA PHE A 816 31.31 26.85 -9.60
C PHE A 816 30.50 28.13 -9.31
N ASN A 817 30.04 28.83 -10.35
CA ASN A 817 29.16 30.01 -10.26
C ASN A 817 27.68 29.67 -10.50
N ARG A 818 27.27 28.41 -10.28
CA ARG A 818 25.83 28.10 -10.21
C ARG A 818 25.21 28.90 -9.07
N ASP A 819 23.92 29.19 -9.20
CA ASP A 819 23.16 29.75 -8.08
C ASP A 819 23.39 28.87 -6.85
N PRO A 820 23.96 29.43 -5.78
CA PRO A 820 24.28 28.65 -4.59
C PRO A 820 22.99 28.18 -3.92
N GLU A 821 21.92 28.96 -4.05
CA GLU A 821 20.63 28.66 -3.44
C GLU A 821 19.88 27.53 -4.18
N PHE A 822 19.43 26.54 -3.43
CA PHE A 822 18.49 25.54 -3.90
C PHE A 822 17.25 25.48 -3.02
N LYS A 823 16.09 25.23 -3.65
CA LYS A 823 14.80 25.10 -2.97
C LYS A 823 14.06 23.84 -3.41
N LEU A 824 14.18 22.78 -2.61
CA LEU A 824 13.54 21.49 -2.85
C LEU A 824 12.33 21.33 -1.92
N HIS A 825 11.15 21.13 -2.51
CA HIS A 825 9.92 20.80 -1.79
C HIS A 825 9.21 19.68 -2.54
N THR A 826 8.98 18.57 -1.85
CA THR A 826 8.28 17.40 -2.37
C THR A 826 7.15 17.03 -1.43
N PHE A 827 6.02 16.64 -2.02
CA PHE A 827 4.92 16.00 -1.31
C PHE A 827 4.59 14.68 -1.99
N THR A 828 4.38 13.62 -1.21
CA THR A 828 4.03 12.29 -1.72
C THR A 828 3.22 11.49 -0.69
N PHE A 829 2.49 10.47 -1.14
CA PHE A 829 1.90 9.45 -0.28
C PHE A 829 2.79 8.21 -0.30
N LEU A 830 3.46 7.89 0.82
CA LEU A 830 4.27 6.66 0.89
C LEU A 830 3.41 5.41 0.72
N PHE A 831 2.15 5.44 1.16
CA PHE A 831 1.11 4.50 0.78
C PHE A 831 -0.27 5.13 0.95
N GLU A 832 -1.25 4.62 0.20
CA GLU A 832 -2.67 4.85 0.41
C GLU A 832 -3.42 3.57 0.01
N THR A 833 -4.21 3.00 0.91
CA THR A 833 -5.04 1.82 0.64
C THR A 833 -6.45 2.06 1.16
N ILE A 834 -7.46 1.65 0.39
CA ILE A 834 -8.87 1.87 0.73
C ILE A 834 -9.64 0.55 0.57
N LYS A 835 -10.35 0.13 1.60
CA LYS A 835 -11.28 -1.01 1.58
C LYS A 835 -12.67 -0.54 1.99
N LYS A 836 -13.71 -0.91 1.25
CA LYS A 836 -15.12 -0.57 1.57
C LYS A 836 -15.95 -1.84 1.74
N ILE A 837 -16.78 -1.91 2.78
CA ILE A 837 -17.68 -3.05 3.08
C ILE A 837 -19.04 -2.50 3.54
N PRO A 838 -20.19 -3.06 3.13
CA PRO A 838 -21.50 -2.65 3.60
C PRO A 838 -21.72 -3.01 5.07
N THR A 839 -22.75 -2.39 5.66
CA THR A 839 -23.23 -2.70 7.01
C THR A 839 -24.69 -3.10 7.04
N THR A 840 -25.11 -3.66 8.17
CA THR A 840 -26.50 -4.01 8.48
C THR A 840 -27.43 -2.83 8.70
N LEU A 841 -26.96 -1.58 8.58
CA LEU A 841 -27.78 -0.36 8.50
C LEU A 841 -27.78 0.28 7.09
N GLY A 842 -27.21 -0.42 6.09
CA GLY A 842 -27.15 0.10 4.72
C GLY A 842 -26.11 1.20 4.51
N LEU A 843 -25.13 1.31 5.41
CA LEU A 843 -24.01 2.26 5.32
C LEU A 843 -22.72 1.52 4.93
N PRO A 844 -21.82 2.11 4.13
CA PRO A 844 -20.50 1.54 3.90
C PRO A 844 -19.53 1.89 5.04
N VAL A 845 -18.87 0.89 5.61
CA VAL A 845 -17.65 1.06 6.41
C VAL A 845 -16.45 1.15 5.46
N ILE A 846 -15.77 2.29 5.51
CA ILE A 846 -14.59 2.61 4.72
C ILE A 846 -13.37 2.52 5.65
N PHE A 847 -12.53 1.52 5.43
CA PHE A 847 -11.22 1.41 6.07
C PHE A 847 -10.16 2.00 5.15
N LYS A 848 -9.52 3.09 5.58
CA LYS A 848 -8.53 3.81 4.81
C LYS A 848 -7.24 3.96 5.62
N THR A 849 -6.11 3.70 4.97
CA THR A 849 -4.78 3.90 5.56
C THR A 849 -3.95 4.71 4.59
N LYS A 850 -3.42 5.85 5.04
CA LYS A 850 -2.61 6.77 4.22
C LYS A 850 -1.40 7.31 4.98
N MET A 851 -0.33 7.63 4.28
CA MET A 851 0.88 8.24 4.85
C MET A 851 1.41 9.41 3.99
N PRO A 852 0.72 10.57 4.01
CA PRO A 852 1.26 11.81 3.46
C PRO A 852 2.60 12.19 4.07
N THR A 853 3.56 12.53 3.21
CA THR A 853 4.93 12.92 3.59
C THR A 853 5.35 14.14 2.81
N VAL A 854 5.80 15.17 3.53
CA VAL A 854 6.42 16.37 2.98
C VAL A 854 7.91 16.30 3.27
N MET A 855 8.72 16.50 2.24
CA MET A 855 10.17 16.60 2.34
C MET A 855 10.57 17.99 1.83
N SER A 856 11.39 18.71 2.58
CA SER A 856 11.94 19.98 2.15
C SER A 856 13.44 20.06 2.41
N ALA A 857 14.17 20.72 1.53
CA ALA A 857 15.54 21.10 1.75
C ALA A 857 15.77 22.43 1.04
N GLU A 858 16.04 23.47 1.81
CA GLU A 858 16.46 24.78 1.32
C GLU A 858 17.85 25.06 1.88
N GLY A 859 18.69 25.72 1.09
CA GLY A 859 20.06 25.97 1.51
C GLY A 859 20.95 26.50 0.41
N GLU A 860 22.21 26.69 0.78
CA GLU A 860 23.28 27.12 -0.09
C GLU A 860 24.28 25.97 -0.30
N PHE A 861 24.62 25.71 -1.55
CA PHE A 861 25.68 24.81 -1.95
C PHE A 861 26.65 25.55 -2.85
N THR A 862 27.87 25.80 -2.37
CA THR A 862 28.94 26.38 -3.18
C THR A 862 30.10 25.40 -3.34
N MET A 863 30.66 25.42 -4.55
CA MET A 863 31.89 24.72 -4.88
C MET A 863 32.90 25.77 -5.33
N GLU A 864 33.91 26.03 -4.50
CA GLU A 864 34.93 27.03 -4.77
C GLU A 864 36.27 26.36 -5.07
N LYS A 865 36.96 26.87 -6.09
CA LYS A 865 38.32 26.44 -6.37
C LYS A 865 39.32 27.15 -5.45
N ILE A 866 40.16 26.40 -4.74
CA ILE A 866 41.26 26.92 -3.92
C ILE A 866 42.60 26.68 -4.63
N MET A 867 43.67 27.36 -4.20
CA MET A 867 45.02 27.30 -4.77
C MET A 867 45.53 25.87 -5.05
N ASP A 868 45.34 24.94 -4.11
CA ASP A 868 45.80 23.54 -4.21
C ASP A 868 44.64 22.54 -3.93
N GLY A 869 43.39 22.91 -4.24
CA GLY A 869 42.24 22.07 -3.90
C GLY A 869 40.85 22.60 -4.26
N LEU A 870 39.83 21.97 -3.68
CA LEU A 870 38.42 22.29 -3.83
C LEU A 870 37.82 22.53 -2.43
N ARG A 871 37.10 23.63 -2.26
CA ARG A 871 36.26 23.90 -1.09
C ARG A 871 34.81 23.63 -1.45
N ILE A 872 34.14 22.83 -0.64
CA ILE A 872 32.70 22.59 -0.74
C ILE A 872 32.07 23.14 0.52
N HIS A 873 31.13 24.06 0.37
CA HIS A 873 30.33 24.56 1.48
C HIS A 873 28.88 24.15 1.25
N LEU A 874 28.29 23.48 2.24
CA LEU A 874 26.88 23.13 2.25
C LEU A 874 26.28 23.66 3.55
N ASN A 875 25.30 24.54 3.41
CA ASN A 875 24.47 25.03 4.49
C ASN A 875 23.00 24.75 4.15
N THR A 876 22.38 23.80 4.83
CA THR A 876 20.99 23.40 4.56
C THR A 876 20.31 22.82 5.79
N GLU A 877 18.99 22.94 5.87
CA GLU A 877 18.17 22.34 6.92
C GLU A 877 17.12 21.40 6.29
N PRO A 878 17.51 20.19 5.85
CA PRO A 878 16.57 19.18 5.39
C PRO A 878 15.56 18.82 6.49
N SER A 879 14.30 18.77 6.10
CA SER A 879 13.18 18.36 6.96
C SER A 879 12.31 17.32 6.29
N VAL A 880 11.80 16.39 7.08
CA VAL A 880 10.82 15.39 6.67
C VAL A 880 9.70 15.37 7.70
N VAL A 881 8.48 15.57 7.24
CA VAL A 881 7.26 15.46 8.06
C VAL A 881 6.38 14.41 7.43
N THR A 882 6.06 13.36 8.20
CA THR A 882 5.17 12.30 7.75
C THR A 882 4.06 12.07 8.76
N THR A 883 2.84 11.89 8.27
CA THR A 883 1.67 11.62 9.12
C THR A 883 0.94 10.39 8.61
N LYS A 884 1.01 9.30 9.37
CA LYS A 884 0.23 8.10 9.13
C LYS A 884 -1.16 8.26 9.73
N VAL A 885 -2.18 8.11 8.89
CA VAL A 885 -3.59 8.11 9.31
C VAL A 885 -4.19 6.76 8.93
N THR A 886 -4.62 6.00 9.93
CA THR A 886 -5.39 4.76 9.76
C THR A 886 -6.79 5.03 10.31
N GLU A 887 -7.80 5.01 9.45
CA GLU A 887 -9.17 5.37 9.79
C GLU A 887 -10.17 4.29 9.40
N MET A 888 -11.19 4.13 10.23
CA MET A 888 -12.42 3.38 9.93
C MET A 888 -13.58 4.36 10.07
N ARG A 889 -14.25 4.63 8.95
CA ARG A 889 -15.32 5.65 8.87
C ARG A 889 -16.57 5.09 8.22
N LEU A 890 -17.73 5.49 8.69
CA LEU A 890 -18.99 5.37 7.98
C LEU A 890 -19.35 6.70 7.33
N TRP A 891 -19.99 6.62 6.17
CA TRP A 891 -20.38 7.80 5.43
C TRP A 891 -21.71 7.59 4.71
N ASN A 892 -22.59 8.58 4.80
CA ASN A 892 -23.73 8.77 3.91
C ASN A 892 -24.01 10.29 3.76
N PRO A 893 -25.01 10.70 2.97
CA PRO A 893 -25.38 12.13 2.85
C PRO A 893 -25.87 12.80 4.14
N LEU A 894 -26.23 12.03 5.18
CA LEU A 894 -26.68 12.58 6.46
C LEU A 894 -25.51 12.95 7.37
N PHE A 895 -24.51 12.06 7.48
CA PHE A 895 -23.40 12.21 8.40
C PHE A 895 -22.15 11.41 7.99
N GLU A 896 -21.03 11.77 8.62
CA GLU A 896 -19.79 11.02 8.62
C GLU A 896 -19.37 10.76 10.07
N GLN A 897 -19.02 9.53 10.41
CA GLN A 897 -18.59 9.15 11.76
C GLN A 897 -17.48 8.11 11.68
N GLY A 898 -16.52 8.17 12.60
CA GLY A 898 -15.53 7.11 12.65
C GLY A 898 -14.52 7.22 13.77
N VAL A 899 -13.53 6.34 13.69
CA VAL A 899 -12.34 6.31 14.53
C VAL A 899 -11.11 6.35 13.63
N LYS A 900 -10.10 7.12 14.03
CA LYS A 900 -8.81 7.20 13.34
C LYS A 900 -7.65 7.19 14.33
N ILE A 901 -6.54 6.62 13.93
CA ILE A 901 -5.26 6.67 14.64
C ILE A 901 -4.34 7.54 13.81
N VAL A 902 -3.83 8.61 14.43
CA VAL A 902 -2.95 9.59 13.79
C VAL A 902 -1.59 9.51 14.46
N GLY A 903 -0.61 9.02 13.71
CA GLY A 903 0.81 9.01 14.10
C GLY A 903 1.59 9.98 13.21
N SER A 904 2.44 10.81 13.79
CA SER A 904 3.28 11.76 13.06
C SER A 904 4.73 11.67 13.50
N ILE A 905 5.63 11.80 12.53
CA ILE A 905 7.07 11.88 12.73
C ILE A 905 7.55 13.14 12.00
N GLU A 906 8.18 14.03 12.75
CA GLU A 906 8.82 15.25 12.24
C GLU A 906 10.32 15.11 12.49
N ALA A 907 11.14 15.14 11.44
CA ALA A 907 12.59 15.05 11.55
C ALA A 907 13.24 16.23 10.84
N ARG A 908 14.22 16.86 11.48
CA ARG A 908 14.97 18.01 10.96
C ARG A 908 16.46 17.80 11.24
N LEU A 909 17.29 18.08 10.25
CA LEU A 909 18.73 17.91 10.37
C LEU A 909 19.45 19.16 9.87
N PRO A 910 19.82 20.12 10.75
CA PRO A 910 20.60 21.28 10.34
C PRO A 910 22.03 20.84 9.97
N LEU A 911 22.45 21.14 8.75
CA LEU A 911 23.77 20.81 8.20
C LEU A 911 24.47 22.09 7.76
N ASP A 912 25.53 22.48 8.45
CA ASP A 912 26.46 23.53 8.01
C ASP A 912 27.88 22.94 8.07
N PHE A 913 28.44 22.63 6.89
CA PHE A 913 29.82 22.17 6.82
C PHE A 913 30.60 22.77 5.65
N VAL A 914 31.91 22.93 5.89
CA VAL A 914 32.91 23.31 4.91
C VAL A 914 33.92 22.19 4.79
N MET A 915 34.01 21.59 3.60
CA MET A 915 34.96 20.53 3.28
C MET A 915 36.03 21.06 2.32
N ASP A 916 37.27 21.12 2.79
CA ASP A 916 38.44 21.44 1.97
C ASP A 916 39.13 20.13 1.57
N ILE A 917 39.16 19.88 0.26
CA ILE A 917 39.89 18.77 -0.36
C ILE A 917 41.15 19.38 -0.97
N THR A 918 42.29 19.26 -0.30
CA THR A 918 43.57 19.80 -0.78
C THR A 918 44.57 18.70 -1.09
N TYR A 919 45.40 18.91 -2.10
CA TYR A 919 46.45 17.99 -2.47
C TYR A 919 47.78 18.71 -2.62
N ASN A 920 48.70 18.47 -1.68
CA ASN A 920 50.07 18.99 -1.71
C ASN A 920 51.03 17.86 -1.32
N LYS A 921 51.37 17.00 -2.29
CA LYS A 921 52.11 15.71 -2.14
C LYS A 921 51.39 14.61 -1.35
N GLU A 922 50.50 14.98 -0.42
CA GLU A 922 49.58 14.10 0.29
C GLU A 922 48.14 14.60 0.11
N PHE A 923 47.17 13.69 0.12
CA PHE A 923 45.74 14.00 0.10
C PHE A 923 45.30 14.39 1.51
N GLU A 924 44.84 15.63 1.67
CA GLU A 924 44.34 16.17 2.93
C GLU A 924 42.86 16.54 2.77
N LEU A 925 42.01 15.88 3.56
CA LEU A 925 40.59 16.17 3.67
C LEU A 925 40.35 16.87 5.01
N LYS A 926 40.00 18.16 4.98
CA LYS A 926 39.55 18.91 6.16
C LYS A 926 38.04 19.10 6.09
N TYR A 927 37.32 18.46 7.00
CA TYR A 927 35.89 18.60 7.14
C TYR A 927 35.59 19.41 8.41
N ASN A 928 35.03 20.61 8.24
CA ASN A 928 34.62 21.48 9.34
C ASN A 928 33.10 21.53 9.42
N MET A 929 32.52 21.02 10.49
CA MET A 929 31.09 21.12 10.76
C MET A 929 30.85 22.23 11.79
N LYS A 930 29.98 23.20 11.47
CA LYS A 930 29.54 24.20 12.44
C LYS A 930 28.40 23.63 13.26
N ILE A 931 28.45 23.83 14.57
CA ILE A 931 27.38 23.38 15.48
C ILE A 931 26.34 24.52 15.57
N PRO A 932 25.03 24.20 15.47
CA PRO A 932 23.96 25.18 15.66
C PRO A 932 24.08 25.90 17.00
N THR A 933 23.80 27.21 17.02
CA THR A 933 23.87 28.04 18.24
C THR A 933 22.52 28.19 18.95
N ASP A 934 21.44 27.83 18.27
CA ASP A 934 20.08 27.88 18.79
C ASP A 934 19.55 26.47 19.11
N GLU A 935 18.53 26.43 19.98
CA GLU A 935 17.76 25.21 20.24
C GLU A 935 17.11 24.69 18.96
N LYS A 936 17.34 23.42 18.63
CA LYS A 936 16.80 22.79 17.42
C LYS A 936 16.16 21.45 17.75
N THR A 937 14.86 21.31 17.46
CA THR A 937 14.16 20.03 17.51
C THR A 937 14.61 19.16 16.34
N LEU A 938 15.26 18.03 16.64
CA LEU A 938 15.78 17.08 15.64
C LEU A 938 14.72 16.06 15.23
N LEU A 939 13.93 15.60 16.19
CA LEU A 939 12.93 14.57 16.00
C LEU A 939 11.76 14.83 16.93
N ARG A 940 10.53 14.82 16.42
CA ARG A 940 9.30 14.79 17.21
C ARG A 940 8.46 13.63 16.75
N VAL A 941 7.93 12.87 17.71
CA VAL A 941 7.05 11.72 17.43
C VAL A 941 5.79 11.86 18.25
N MET A 942 4.65 11.86 17.56
CA MET A 942 3.33 11.93 18.15
C MET A 942 2.48 10.75 17.71
N ASN A 943 1.64 10.22 18.59
CA ASN A 943 0.56 9.31 18.24
C ASN A 943 -0.68 9.60 19.09
N ARG A 944 -1.86 9.55 18.47
CA ARG A 944 -3.13 9.63 19.20
C ARG A 944 -4.29 8.94 18.48
N PRO A 945 -5.15 8.20 19.21
CA PRO A 945 -6.44 7.74 18.70
C PRO A 945 -7.51 8.83 18.84
N VAL A 946 -8.34 9.02 17.81
CA VAL A 946 -9.34 10.09 17.72
C VAL A 946 -10.65 9.50 17.19
N VAL A 947 -11.77 9.83 17.84
CA VAL A 947 -13.12 9.67 17.26
C VAL A 947 -13.55 10.98 16.65
N PHE A 948 -14.32 10.89 15.58
CA PHE A 948 -14.82 12.07 14.88
C PHE A 948 -16.25 11.87 14.39
N PHE A 949 -16.97 12.98 14.32
CA PHE A 949 -18.33 13.05 13.80
C PHE A 949 -18.51 14.35 12.99
N ARG A 950 -19.27 14.27 11.91
CA ARG A 950 -19.68 15.41 11.08
C ARG A 950 -21.12 15.18 10.65
N PHE A 951 -21.98 16.17 10.89
CA PHE A 951 -23.34 16.19 10.34
C PHE A 951 -23.29 16.90 8.99
N LEU A 952 -23.94 16.34 7.96
CA LEU A 952 -23.89 16.85 6.58
C LEU A 952 -25.26 17.31 6.10
N SER A 953 -26.34 16.76 6.65
CA SER A 953 -27.69 17.05 6.19
C SER A 953 -28.09 18.51 6.42
N GLY A 954 -28.45 19.21 5.34
CA GLY A 954 -28.89 20.61 5.38
C GLY A 954 -27.76 21.63 5.45
N GLU A 955 -26.49 21.19 5.50
CA GLU A 955 -25.36 22.09 5.46
C GLU A 955 -25.02 22.52 4.02
N LYS A 956 -24.86 23.83 3.82
CA LYS A 956 -24.41 24.38 2.52
C LYS A 956 -22.91 24.21 2.28
N LYS A 957 -22.13 23.84 3.30
CA LYS A 957 -20.67 23.68 3.24
C LYS A 957 -20.28 22.24 3.52
N TYR A 958 -19.94 21.48 2.47
CA TYR A 958 -19.57 20.07 2.58
C TYR A 958 -18.32 19.82 3.46
N PHE A 959 -17.42 20.81 3.57
CA PHE A 959 -16.10 20.67 4.20
C PHE A 959 -16.00 21.25 5.62
N HIS A 960 -17.12 21.36 6.35
CA HIS A 960 -17.12 21.83 7.74
C HIS A 960 -16.15 21.00 8.62
N GLU A 961 -15.55 21.63 9.62
CA GLU A 961 -14.71 20.92 10.59
C GLU A 961 -15.52 19.87 11.34
N ALA A 962 -14.98 18.66 11.43
CA ALA A 962 -15.60 17.58 12.18
C ALA A 962 -15.41 17.81 13.68
N GLU A 963 -16.43 17.46 14.47
CA GLU A 963 -16.34 17.36 15.92
C GLU A 963 -15.35 16.21 16.22
N GLN A 964 -14.18 16.51 16.78
CA GLN A 964 -13.12 15.53 17.06
C GLN A 964 -12.86 15.42 18.56
N ARG A 965 -12.61 14.19 19.03
CA ARG A 965 -12.23 13.92 20.41
C ARG A 965 -11.15 12.85 20.46
N THR A 966 -10.07 13.14 21.17
CA THR A 966 -9.01 12.16 21.46
C THR A 966 -9.51 11.16 22.49
N ILE A 967 -9.30 9.86 22.24
CA ILE A 967 -9.69 8.82 23.20
C ILE A 967 -8.60 8.72 24.28
N MET A 968 -8.93 9.16 25.49
CA MET A 968 -8.04 9.07 26.65
C MET A 968 -8.17 7.70 27.31
N LEU A 969 -7.06 7.01 27.54
CA LEU A 969 -7.05 5.73 28.26
C LEU A 969 -6.43 5.91 29.66
N PRO A 970 -7.11 5.49 30.74
CA PRO A 970 -6.63 5.71 32.12
C PRO A 970 -5.23 5.18 32.41
N LYS A 971 -4.83 4.06 31.80
CA LYS A 971 -3.47 3.47 31.94
C LYS A 971 -2.35 4.32 31.32
N TRP A 972 -2.72 5.28 30.45
CA TRP A 972 -1.81 6.14 29.69
C TRP A 972 -2.16 7.63 29.90
N LYS A 973 -2.80 7.97 31.03
CA LYS A 973 -2.90 9.36 31.47
C LYS A 973 -1.50 10.02 31.47
N ARG A 974 -1.48 11.31 31.15
CA ARG A 974 -0.28 12.18 31.10
C ARG A 974 0.38 12.36 32.48
N ASP A 975 0.79 11.27 33.13
CA ASP A 975 1.32 11.31 34.49
C ASP A 975 2.85 11.29 34.53
N ASN A 976 3.54 11.38 33.39
CA ASN A 976 5.01 11.29 33.33
C ASN A 976 5.60 12.14 32.20
N GLU A 977 5.50 13.46 32.30
CA GLU A 977 6.44 14.32 31.58
C GLU A 977 7.82 14.08 32.20
N LYS A 978 8.70 13.42 31.44
CA LYS A 978 10.03 13.04 31.91
C LYS A 978 11.04 13.66 30.97
N GLU A 979 12.06 14.27 31.54
CA GLU A 979 13.19 14.80 30.81
C GLU A 979 14.37 13.84 30.98
N LYS A 980 14.94 13.38 29.88
CA LYS A 980 16.23 12.68 29.87
C LYS A 980 17.22 13.53 29.11
N MET A 981 18.37 13.75 29.72
CA MET A 981 19.43 14.57 29.17
C MET A 981 20.63 13.69 28.88
N PHE A 982 21.20 13.85 27.69
CA PHE A 982 22.46 13.24 27.29
C PHE A 982 23.41 14.36 26.89
N GLU A 983 24.64 14.33 27.39
CA GLU A 983 25.65 15.31 27.05
C GLU A 983 26.80 14.62 26.34
N PHE A 984 27.16 15.13 25.16
CA PHE A 984 28.30 14.63 24.39
C PHE A 984 29.00 15.82 23.73
N LEU A 985 30.30 15.98 23.97
CA LEU A 985 31.12 17.08 23.45
C LEU A 985 30.52 18.49 23.73
N GLY A 986 29.95 18.72 24.91
CA GLY A 986 29.32 20.00 25.27
C GLY A 986 27.98 20.28 24.56
N ILE A 987 27.48 19.35 23.74
CA ILE A 987 26.15 19.41 23.15
C ILE A 987 25.20 18.65 24.07
N LYS A 988 24.15 19.33 24.54
CA LYS A 988 23.11 18.72 25.37
C LYS A 988 21.94 18.29 24.48
N THR A 989 21.72 16.99 24.38
CA THR A 989 20.53 16.45 23.71
C THR A 989 19.48 16.11 24.77
N VAL A 990 18.34 16.79 24.70
CA VAL A 990 17.22 16.63 25.63
C VAL A 990 16.12 15.84 24.96
N LEU A 991 15.75 14.72 25.56
CA LEU A 991 14.54 13.98 25.24
C LEU A 991 13.47 14.39 26.26
N ARG A 992 12.44 15.11 25.81
CA ARG A 992 11.35 15.62 26.66
C ARG A 992 9.97 15.29 26.09
N GLY A 993 8.98 15.19 26.97
CA GLY A 993 7.60 14.90 26.62
C GLY A 993 7.06 13.64 27.30
N ASN A 994 5.95 13.12 26.77
CA ASN A 994 5.28 11.94 27.30
C ASN A 994 5.64 10.70 26.46
N TRP A 995 6.08 9.64 27.12
CA TRP A 995 6.36 8.36 26.49
C TRP A 995 5.69 7.20 27.23
N LEU A 996 5.55 6.08 26.52
CA LEU A 996 4.94 4.88 27.09
C LEU A 996 5.86 4.19 28.09
N ASN A 997 5.31 3.79 29.24
CA ASN A 997 6.05 3.01 30.26
C ASN A 997 6.43 1.60 29.76
N LYS A 998 5.58 1.00 28.92
CA LYS A 998 5.82 -0.29 28.27
C LYS A 998 5.64 -0.15 26.76
N TRP A 999 6.72 -0.40 26.02
CA TRP A 999 6.73 -0.44 24.56
C TRP A 999 6.34 -1.84 24.10
N ASN A 1000 5.03 -2.10 24.05
CA ASN A 1000 4.49 -3.19 23.24
C ASN A 1000 3.73 -2.56 22.06
N PHE A 1001 3.51 -3.32 21.00
CA PHE A 1001 2.94 -2.78 19.78
C PHE A 1001 1.53 -2.21 19.97
N ARG A 1002 0.67 -2.85 20.78
CA ARG A 1002 -0.66 -2.32 21.08
C ARG A 1002 -0.61 -0.97 21.77
N ASN A 1003 0.30 -0.76 22.71
CA ASN A 1003 0.50 0.53 23.36
C ASN A 1003 1.08 1.55 22.38
N LEU A 1004 1.98 1.13 21.48
CA LEU A 1004 2.52 2.00 20.43
C LEU A 1004 1.41 2.51 19.49
N VAL A 1005 0.43 1.65 19.16
CA VAL A 1005 -0.65 2.02 18.25
C VAL A 1005 -1.78 2.79 18.96
N LEU A 1006 -2.17 2.39 20.17
CA LEU A 1006 -3.32 2.95 20.89
C LEU A 1006 -2.96 4.03 21.92
N GLY A 1007 -1.67 4.16 22.25
CA GLY A 1007 -1.20 5.09 23.25
C GLY A 1007 -1.16 6.52 22.74
N GLU A 1008 -1.48 7.46 23.64
CA GLU A 1008 -1.19 8.87 23.42
C GLU A 1008 0.22 9.17 23.92
N TYR A 1009 1.11 9.53 23.00
CA TYR A 1009 2.45 10.01 23.32
C TYR A 1009 2.84 11.12 22.37
N ASP A 1010 3.62 12.06 22.89
CA ASP A 1010 4.19 13.19 22.18
C ASP A 1010 5.49 13.50 22.88
N TRP A 1011 6.59 13.17 22.21
CA TRP A 1011 7.93 13.42 22.72
C TRP A 1011 8.79 13.99 21.61
N GLU A 1012 9.75 14.81 22.01
CA GLU A 1012 10.71 15.40 21.11
C GLU A 1012 12.13 15.24 21.62
N MET A 1013 13.04 15.13 20.66
CA MET A 1013 14.47 15.14 20.85
C MET A 1013 15.00 16.47 20.36
N VAL A 1014 15.57 17.22 21.28
CA VAL A 1014 15.99 18.61 21.07
C VAL A 1014 17.49 18.71 21.31
N MET A 1015 18.20 19.35 20.39
CA MET A 1015 19.59 19.72 20.57
C MET A 1015 19.65 21.11 21.20
N ILE A 1016 20.28 21.21 22.36
CA ILE A 1016 20.52 22.46 23.09
C ILE A 1016 22.04 22.66 23.19
N PRO A 1017 22.63 23.63 22.48
CA PRO A 1017 24.03 23.96 22.62
C PRO A 1017 24.29 24.54 24.02
N THR A 1018 25.34 24.07 24.71
CA THR A 1018 25.76 24.63 26.01
C THR A 1018 26.89 25.65 25.83
N ARG A 1019 27.29 26.32 26.92
CA ARG A 1019 28.46 27.24 26.90
C ARG A 1019 29.76 26.52 26.52
N ASP A 1020 29.85 25.23 26.78
CA ASP A 1020 31.03 24.40 26.52
C ASP A 1020 30.98 23.72 25.14
N ALA A 1021 29.91 23.93 24.37
CA ALA A 1021 29.77 23.39 23.02
C ALA A 1021 30.84 23.99 22.08
N PRO A 1022 31.60 23.17 21.34
CA PRO A 1022 32.57 23.68 20.39
C PRO A 1022 31.85 24.45 19.27
N ARG A 1023 32.38 25.60 18.86
CA ARG A 1023 31.81 26.37 17.73
C ARG A 1023 31.93 25.64 16.39
N LYS A 1024 32.93 24.77 16.28
CA LYS A 1024 33.22 23.96 15.10
C LYS A 1024 33.83 22.63 15.50
N ILE A 1025 33.44 21.56 14.82
CA ILE A 1025 34.12 20.27 14.88
C ILE A 1025 34.93 20.14 13.60
N GLN A 1026 36.24 19.95 13.73
CA GLN A 1026 37.14 19.76 12.60
C GLN A 1026 37.64 18.32 12.56
N PHE A 1027 37.38 17.64 11.46
CA PHE A 1027 37.97 16.34 11.13
C PHE A 1027 39.04 16.55 10.06
N VAL A 1028 40.23 16.02 10.30
CA VAL A 1028 41.35 16.09 9.35
C VAL A 1028 41.81 14.67 9.04
N MET A 1029 41.74 14.28 7.77
CA MET A 1029 42.27 13.01 7.28
C MET A 1029 43.41 13.29 6.31
N ASN A 1030 44.58 12.70 6.56
CA ASN A 1030 45.75 12.83 5.70
C ASN A 1030 46.19 11.44 5.19
N SER A 1031 46.36 11.28 3.88
CA SER A 1031 46.83 10.03 3.26
C SER A 1031 48.28 9.66 3.59
N GLY A 1032 49.11 10.59 4.07
CA GLY A 1032 50.48 10.30 4.53
C GLY A 1032 50.55 9.29 5.68
N MET A 1033 49.48 9.15 6.46
CA MET A 1033 49.38 8.14 7.53
C MET A 1033 48.93 6.75 7.04
N ILE A 1034 48.59 6.60 5.75
CA ILE A 1034 48.21 5.32 5.13
C ILE A 1034 49.47 4.68 4.53
N GLU A 1035 50.53 4.50 5.32
CA GLU A 1035 51.66 3.67 4.89
C GLU A 1035 51.28 2.19 5.01
N LYS A 1036 51.29 1.51 3.85
CA LYS A 1036 51.26 0.05 3.64
C LYS A 1036 50.72 -0.79 4.82
N PHE A 1037 49.40 -0.81 5.00
CA PHE A 1037 48.77 -2.01 5.55
C PHE A 1037 48.93 -3.14 4.52
N ARG A 1038 50.01 -3.93 4.65
CA ARG A 1038 49.94 -5.33 4.21
C ARG A 1038 48.82 -5.93 5.05
N MET A 1039 47.71 -6.31 4.42
CA MET A 1039 46.78 -7.25 5.05
C MET A 1039 47.54 -8.56 5.25
N GLU A 1040 48.24 -8.69 6.38
CA GLU A 1040 48.43 -10.01 6.96
C GLU A 1040 47.03 -10.59 7.18
N ARG A 1041 46.86 -11.87 6.85
CA ARG A 1041 45.59 -12.56 7.08
C ARG A 1041 45.13 -12.21 8.49
N PRO A 1042 43.90 -11.75 8.70
CA PRO A 1042 43.38 -11.73 10.06
C PRO A 1042 43.41 -13.18 10.54
N GLU A 1043 44.26 -13.47 11.52
CA GLU A 1043 44.16 -14.70 12.30
C GLU A 1043 42.85 -14.62 13.08
N LEU A 1044 41.78 -15.06 12.42
CA LEU A 1044 40.43 -15.16 12.97
C LEU A 1044 40.33 -16.14 14.14
N THR A 1045 41.41 -16.87 14.48
CA THR A 1045 41.49 -17.77 15.63
C THR A 1045 41.28 -17.03 16.95
N GLN A 1046 41.76 -15.79 17.10
CA GLN A 1046 41.64 -15.05 18.37
C GLN A 1046 40.32 -14.29 18.56
N LEU A 1047 39.46 -14.21 17.52
CA LEU A 1047 38.12 -13.60 17.62
C LEU A 1047 37.02 -14.61 18.00
N PHE A 1048 37.34 -15.91 18.00
CA PHE A 1048 36.41 -16.99 18.38
C PHE A 1048 36.88 -17.86 19.56
N GLU A 1049 38.07 -17.64 20.12
CA GLU A 1049 38.53 -18.23 21.39
C GLU A 1049 38.10 -17.39 22.60
N LYS A 1050 36.81 -17.11 22.71
CA LYS A 1050 36.16 -17.20 24.02
C LYS A 1050 35.16 -18.31 23.88
N GLU A 1051 35.62 -19.51 24.24
CA GLU A 1051 34.76 -20.63 24.57
C GLU A 1051 33.58 -20.07 25.36
N PHE A 1052 32.38 -20.26 24.83
CA PHE A 1052 31.20 -20.30 25.67
C PHE A 1052 31.44 -21.48 26.61
N GLU A 1053 32.03 -21.21 27.78
CA GLU A 1053 31.93 -22.12 28.93
C GLU A 1053 30.43 -22.22 29.25
N THR A 1054 29.79 -23.21 28.66
CA THR A 1054 28.51 -23.70 29.12
C THR A 1054 28.76 -24.35 30.46
N GLU A 1055 28.55 -23.61 31.55
CA GLU A 1055 28.32 -24.25 32.85
C GLU A 1055 27.15 -25.25 32.69
N PRO A 1056 27.33 -26.53 33.06
CA PRO A 1056 26.24 -27.49 33.01
C PRO A 1056 25.22 -27.13 34.10
N THR A 1057 24.04 -26.70 33.69
CA THR A 1057 22.88 -26.54 34.56
C THR A 1057 22.42 -27.90 35.09
N GLU A 1058 22.64 -28.15 36.37
CA GLU A 1058 21.78 -29.03 37.17
C GLU A 1058 20.47 -28.27 37.49
N ASP A 1059 19.34 -28.77 36.99
CA ASP A 1059 18.00 -28.49 37.52
C ASP A 1059 17.74 -29.56 38.61
N PRO A 1060 17.01 -29.33 39.74
CA PRO A 1060 15.81 -28.51 39.80
C PRO A 1060 15.51 -27.73 41.09
N ARG A 1061 14.90 -26.54 40.95
CA ARG A 1061 13.66 -26.11 41.66
C ARG A 1061 13.38 -24.60 41.57
N GLU A 1062 12.13 -24.31 41.22
CA GLU A 1062 11.28 -23.19 41.67
C GLU A 1062 11.48 -21.75 41.14
N LYS A 1063 10.51 -21.39 40.29
CA LYS A 1063 9.76 -20.12 40.16
C LYS A 1063 10.41 -18.89 39.47
N PRO A 1064 9.58 -18.08 38.76
CA PRO A 1064 10.05 -17.13 37.75
C PRO A 1064 10.13 -15.70 38.32
N CYS A 1065 11.21 -14.98 38.00
CA CYS A 1065 11.25 -13.52 38.14
C CYS A 1065 11.85 -12.84 36.91
N ASP A 1066 11.16 -11.76 36.54
CA ASP A 1066 11.41 -10.76 35.51
C ASP A 1066 12.88 -10.30 35.36
N GLY A 1067 13.33 -10.16 34.10
CA GLY A 1067 14.63 -9.60 33.76
C GLY A 1067 14.68 -9.04 32.34
N ILE A 1068 14.55 -7.73 32.24
CA ILE A 1068 14.52 -6.88 31.04
C ILE A 1068 15.83 -7.00 30.24
N LEU A 1069 15.78 -7.50 29.00
CA LEU A 1069 16.88 -7.40 28.03
C LEU A 1069 16.65 -6.20 27.09
N ARG A 1070 17.36 -5.11 27.37
CA ARG A 1070 17.50 -3.93 26.50
C ARG A 1070 18.38 -4.31 25.30
N ALA A 1071 17.79 -4.37 24.11
CA ALA A 1071 18.53 -4.40 22.85
C ALA A 1071 19.07 -3.00 22.54
N SER A 1072 20.40 -2.86 22.52
CA SER A 1072 21.10 -1.71 21.96
C SER A 1072 21.76 -2.19 20.66
N VAL A 1073 21.10 -1.94 19.53
CA VAL A 1073 21.61 -2.25 18.20
C VAL A 1073 22.45 -1.06 17.75
N LEU A 1074 23.78 -1.22 17.78
CA LEU A 1074 24.71 -0.37 17.06
C LEU A 1074 25.11 -1.12 15.78
N LEU A 1075 24.68 -0.56 14.65
CA LEU A 1075 25.04 -0.95 13.30
C LEU A 1075 26.55 -0.77 13.10
N ALA A 1076 27.19 -1.82 12.56
CA ALA A 1076 28.47 -1.74 11.86
C ALA A 1076 28.34 -2.54 10.56
#